data_AF-A0A7S6M5D8-F1
#
_entry.id   AF-A0A7S6M5D8-F1
#
_cell.length_a   1.000
_cell.length_b   1.000
_cell.length_c   1.000
_cell.angle_alpha   90.00
_cell.angle_beta   90.00
_cell.angle_gamma   90.00
#
_symmetry.space_group_name_H-M   'P 1'
#
loop_
_entity.id
_entity.type
_entity.pdbx_description
1 polymer ?
#
loop_
_entity_poly.entity_id
_entity_poly.type
_entity_poly.pdbx_seq_one_letter_code
_entity_poly.pdbx_strand_id
1 'polypeptide(L)'
;MRNVRIRLAVLLLPILLIPAGCESPPRSQQPPVTHKEKPRPAPESPAEPPAETPPPRVTEAPPAARPLYTLGESEFGDYIGRLAERESDPRKRVVEIARASLGQPYDIYLLGEFPFELYDPDPIYNLARSDCLTFVEHAYAAALSTDFMTYLRALQRIRYKDGVIGMLTRNHFTEADWNPNNAYLLTDVTTTLAPEAEPAHVPLTQVTRRAAFFAKFRIGQDIPDQELTDTYIPSANVPRISDALREADMIQIVRGTEASQWVGHTGFFVRGPDGSANFLHSASPQVREQPLTDYLAKDARSVGIKVLRLKDDPVAAMATALREATSATPIDEETLAGALCDARRVLMKPAMESLRVDHTRRCKADWRAAMSVQSLRLEVDTPVEPALQAVIERIDAEVATELGIPDEKRAIGVLDLQTGAFAAVRPDAIFYGASVPKISIAHAMLERFGHQFMEYDQLLFDKMGRMLKRSDNAIAAEFSQGVTLEYIMDLQCGDKYRFYDKDHGGLWTGKHYGVDAPRVGDPVGGHSHAVTVRQCLRFYLLMEQGKLVNARLSATLQALFASPMLAFHNHNFVAGLRGRNATLIRKSGTWEDWHLDTARVRHNGRTYLVAGATHHPRGEDYLAKVAARIDEHLCVPDDKPWPYSHDLYVHALESVESGLPVRRHIPPAGDMTVRPAAGEQHYTLAAIQPESPFNEALVSWNVTAPQDVGYVIEFRVGRFEENLWSPWLRLATVGAPLPSGNPETSFSLREGENPLGAGRIDVDYFRSDDQFSGYQVRIRAATQNATPALVKLDRVTVCLSDMSGIPRSFAPRVTDAGNDAKPAPEAVRRLPVPFRSQRVERKELAGRVCSPTSLAMVMEYRGVNHPTQAVCERAFDRANDIYGNWPLNVQAAFEFGVPGILTRFSNWADVERCIIAGQPLIISVRSAEPGALRGAPYRQTDGHLLVLCGFDADGRVLVNDPAAPDAAAGQLAYHRDDLERAWMRATGGVAYVLLEPPQQGAP
;
A
#
# COMPACT_ATOMS: atom_id res chain seq x y z
N MET A 1 -53.37 -11.41 14.60
CA MET A 1 -54.17 -10.78 15.69
C MET A 1 -53.31 -9.71 16.35
N ARG A 2 -53.90 -8.60 16.86
CA ARG A 2 -53.24 -7.50 17.64
C ARG A 2 -52.00 -6.88 16.95
N ASN A 3 -52.09 -5.72 16.28
CA ASN A 3 -52.34 -4.36 16.81
C ASN A 3 -51.51 -3.96 18.04
N VAL A 4 -50.47 -3.14 17.80
CA VAL A 4 -50.11 -1.96 18.60
C VAL A 4 -49.84 -0.80 17.63
N ARG A 5 -50.19 0.42 18.02
CA ARG A 5 -49.97 1.71 17.31
C ARG A 5 -49.39 2.71 18.34
N ILE A 6 -49.20 3.98 17.92
CA ILE A 6 -49.02 5.19 18.77
C ILE A 6 -47.53 5.38 19.20
N ARG A 7 -46.91 6.57 19.13
CA ARG A 7 -47.41 7.96 18.93
C ARG A 7 -46.53 8.81 17.99
N LEU A 8 -47.12 9.89 17.47
CA LEU A 8 -46.44 11.05 16.87
C LEU A 8 -45.88 11.98 17.95
N ALA A 9 -44.84 12.75 17.61
CA ALA A 9 -44.57 14.08 18.19
C ALA A 9 -43.97 14.97 17.09
N VAL A 10 -44.43 16.22 16.99
CA VAL A 10 -43.96 17.24 16.04
C VAL A 10 -43.54 18.46 16.84
N LEU A 11 -42.46 19.13 16.42
CA LEU A 11 -42.17 20.51 16.82
C LEU A 11 -41.57 21.29 15.65
N LEU A 12 -41.85 22.59 15.64
CA LEU A 12 -41.63 23.54 14.55
C LEU A 12 -41.59 24.97 15.13
N LEU A 13 -41.34 25.98 14.28
CA LEU A 13 -41.38 27.44 14.54
C LEU A 13 -40.12 28.09 15.21
N PRO A 14 -39.84 29.41 14.98
CA PRO A 14 -38.53 29.80 14.42
C PRO A 14 -37.99 31.24 14.76
N ILE A 15 -36.94 31.68 14.03
CA ILE A 15 -36.58 33.07 13.57
C ILE A 15 -36.35 34.24 14.57
N LEU A 16 -35.14 34.84 14.49
CA LEU A 16 -34.74 36.29 14.44
C LEU A 16 -33.22 36.35 14.05
N LEU A 17 -32.56 37.31 13.38
CA LEU A 17 -32.74 38.73 12.93
C LEU A 17 -32.39 39.84 13.96
N ILE A 18 -31.83 41.03 13.63
CA ILE A 18 -31.64 41.73 12.32
C ILE A 18 -30.11 42.08 11.99
N PRO A 19 -29.50 43.30 11.75
CA PRO A 19 -28.29 43.44 10.88
C PRO A 19 -27.11 44.41 11.29
N ALA A 20 -26.15 44.62 10.35
CA ALA A 20 -25.24 45.79 10.13
C ALA A 20 -24.01 46.01 11.06
N GLY A 21 -22.88 46.63 10.67
CA GLY A 21 -22.32 47.24 9.41
C GLY A 21 -20.78 47.45 9.62
N CYS A 22 -19.95 48.18 8.85
CA CYS A 22 -20.05 48.97 7.61
C CYS A 22 -18.61 49.24 7.03
N GLU A 23 -18.53 49.80 5.81
CA GLU A 23 -17.44 50.66 5.23
C GLU A 23 -15.97 50.16 5.01
N SER A 24 -15.48 50.36 3.77
CA SER A 24 -14.08 50.67 3.40
C SER A 24 -13.96 52.19 3.12
N PRO A 25 -12.77 52.87 3.11
CA PRO A 25 -11.76 52.77 2.03
C PRO A 25 -10.32 53.24 2.50
N PRO A 26 -9.43 53.97 1.76
CA PRO A 26 -9.02 54.03 0.33
C PRO A 26 -7.48 53.82 0.08
N ARG A 27 -6.98 54.14 -1.13
CA ARG A 27 -5.56 54.02 -1.61
C ARG A 27 -4.66 55.27 -1.39
N SER A 28 -3.33 55.06 -1.38
CA SER A 28 -2.26 55.91 -1.98
C SER A 28 -1.00 55.02 -2.18
N GLN A 29 -0.13 55.05 -3.22
CA GLN A 29 0.53 56.04 -4.11
C GLN A 29 1.95 56.51 -3.65
N GLN A 30 3.00 55.95 -4.29
CA GLN A 30 4.32 56.48 -4.78
C GLN A 30 5.10 57.62 -4.03
N PRO A 31 6.46 57.78 -4.14
CA PRO A 31 7.33 57.63 -5.34
C PRO A 31 8.78 57.04 -5.10
N PRO A 32 9.73 57.05 -6.09
CA PRO A 32 11.04 56.35 -6.04
C PRO A 32 12.33 57.22 -6.29
N VAL A 33 13.46 56.57 -6.68
CA VAL A 33 14.79 57.09 -7.19
C VAL A 33 15.74 57.73 -6.12
N THR A 34 17.11 57.68 -6.09
CA THR A 34 18.17 57.76 -7.13
C THR A 34 19.58 57.16 -6.81
N HIS A 35 20.22 56.62 -7.88
CA HIS A 35 21.63 56.64 -8.37
C HIS A 35 22.93 56.80 -7.52
N LYS A 36 24.03 56.18 -8.04
CA LYS A 36 25.27 56.87 -8.50
C LYS A 36 26.15 56.02 -9.45
N GLU A 37 27.12 56.63 -10.14
CA GLU A 37 27.91 56.07 -11.26
C GLU A 37 29.46 56.26 -11.16
N LYS A 38 30.19 55.39 -11.89
CA LYS A 38 31.46 55.50 -12.68
C LYS A 38 32.50 56.62 -12.42
N PRO A 39 33.78 56.38 -12.81
CA PRO A 39 34.29 57.00 -14.05
C PRO A 39 35.20 56.10 -14.96
N ARG A 40 35.55 56.65 -16.14
CA ARG A 40 36.45 56.14 -17.23
C ARG A 40 37.60 57.18 -17.47
N PRO A 41 38.61 57.07 -18.39
CA PRO A 41 38.62 56.54 -19.77
C PRO A 41 39.62 55.34 -19.95
N ALA A 42 40.60 55.17 -20.86
CA ALA A 42 41.29 55.94 -21.92
C ALA A 42 41.84 54.99 -23.05
N PRO A 43 42.38 55.48 -24.21
CA PRO A 43 42.37 54.68 -25.46
C PRO A 43 43.72 54.39 -26.19
N GLU A 44 43.69 53.34 -27.05
CA GLU A 44 44.36 53.13 -28.37
C GLU A 44 45.91 53.18 -28.47
N SER A 45 46.64 52.44 -29.34
CA SER A 45 46.38 51.48 -30.45
C SER A 45 47.68 50.61 -30.66
N PRO A 46 47.89 49.71 -31.67
CA PRO A 46 47.01 49.18 -32.73
C PRO A 46 47.08 47.63 -32.99
N ALA A 47 46.15 47.16 -33.84
CA ALA A 47 46.21 46.04 -34.82
C ALA A 47 46.69 44.60 -34.44
N GLU A 48 45.92 43.62 -34.94
CA GLU A 48 45.93 42.18 -34.64
C GLU A 48 46.85 41.31 -35.54
N PRO A 49 47.18 40.09 -35.10
CA PRO A 49 47.09 38.85 -35.89
C PRO A 49 45.75 38.11 -35.61
N PRO A 50 45.19 37.35 -36.56
CA PRO A 50 43.81 36.86 -36.49
C PRO A 50 43.59 35.81 -35.38
N ALA A 51 42.47 35.95 -34.67
CA ALA A 51 42.03 35.00 -33.65
C ALA A 51 41.18 33.85 -34.24
N GLU A 52 41.38 32.63 -33.76
CA GLU A 52 40.52 31.49 -34.08
C GLU A 52 39.13 31.66 -33.43
N THR A 53 38.06 31.36 -34.16
CA THR A 53 36.69 31.41 -33.63
C THR A 53 36.48 30.34 -32.55
N PRO A 54 36.09 30.72 -31.31
CA PRO A 54 35.68 29.73 -30.31
C PRO A 54 34.36 29.07 -30.75
N PRO A 55 34.14 27.78 -30.42
CA PRO A 55 32.91 27.08 -30.79
C PRO A 55 31.68 27.71 -30.11
N PRO A 56 30.49 27.63 -30.73
CA PRO A 56 29.26 28.18 -30.16
C PRO A 56 28.98 27.53 -28.80
N ARG A 57 28.63 28.34 -27.79
CA ARG A 57 28.08 27.83 -26.55
C ARG A 57 26.76 27.14 -26.85
N VAL A 58 26.73 25.81 -26.66
CA VAL A 58 25.47 25.07 -26.59
C VAL A 58 24.70 25.61 -25.39
N THR A 59 23.60 26.31 -25.65
CA THR A 59 22.58 26.52 -24.63
C THR A 59 21.95 25.15 -24.35
N GLU A 60 22.16 24.62 -23.15
CA GLU A 60 21.44 23.42 -22.71
C GLU A 60 19.94 23.67 -22.87
N ALA A 61 19.26 22.78 -23.60
CA ALA A 61 17.81 22.83 -23.68
C ALA A 61 17.22 22.60 -22.29
N PRO A 62 16.11 23.27 -21.91
CA PRO A 62 15.41 22.92 -20.68
C PRO A 62 15.05 21.43 -20.71
N PRO A 63 15.09 20.73 -19.56
CA PRO A 63 14.80 19.30 -19.51
C PRO A 63 13.43 19.03 -20.13
N ALA A 64 13.39 18.09 -21.08
CA ALA A 64 12.19 17.82 -21.86
C ALA A 64 11.02 17.49 -20.94
N ALA A 65 9.89 18.18 -21.11
CA ALA A 65 8.69 17.93 -20.34
C ALA A 65 8.25 16.46 -20.53
N ARG A 66 7.95 15.77 -19.42
CA ARG A 66 7.45 14.39 -19.45
C ARG A 66 6.20 14.31 -20.35
N PRO A 67 6.10 13.32 -21.27
CA PRO A 67 4.93 13.20 -22.14
C PRO A 67 3.64 13.06 -21.33
N LEU A 68 2.54 13.62 -21.82
CA LEU A 68 1.30 13.80 -21.03
C LEU A 68 0.74 12.48 -20.49
N TYR A 69 0.89 11.40 -21.27
CA TYR A 69 0.47 10.04 -20.94
C TYR A 69 1.39 9.32 -19.92
N THR A 70 2.41 10.00 -19.39
CA THR A 70 3.30 9.48 -18.32
C THR A 70 3.04 10.15 -16.96
N LEU A 71 2.05 11.05 -16.88
CA LEU A 71 1.71 11.79 -15.67
C LEU A 71 0.72 11.04 -14.78
N GLY A 72 0.89 11.12 -13.46
CA GLY A 72 -0.12 10.69 -12.49
C GLY A 72 -1.32 11.63 -12.44
N GLU A 73 -2.42 11.22 -11.78
CA GLU A 73 -3.69 11.97 -11.77
C GLU A 73 -3.54 13.42 -11.29
N SER A 74 -2.71 13.64 -10.27
CA SER A 74 -2.44 14.99 -9.73
C SER A 74 -1.60 15.82 -10.71
N GLU A 75 -0.56 15.24 -11.30
CA GLU A 75 0.31 15.92 -12.28
C GLU A 75 -0.46 16.30 -13.56
N PHE A 76 -1.40 15.44 -13.97
CA PHE A 76 -2.31 15.68 -15.09
C PHE A 76 -3.34 16.77 -14.78
N GLY A 77 -3.95 16.75 -13.58
CA GLY A 77 -4.86 17.81 -13.10
C GLY A 77 -4.17 19.18 -13.09
N ASP A 78 -2.96 19.22 -12.54
CA ASP A 78 -2.05 20.37 -12.55
C ASP A 78 -1.72 20.88 -13.96
N TYR A 79 -1.50 19.97 -14.92
CA TYR A 79 -1.22 20.32 -16.32
C TYR A 79 -2.43 20.99 -16.99
N ILE A 80 -3.64 20.42 -16.83
CA ILE A 80 -4.85 20.96 -17.46
C ILE A 80 -5.32 22.26 -16.81
N GLY A 81 -5.14 22.44 -15.49
CA GLY A 81 -5.37 23.72 -14.80
C GLY A 81 -4.49 24.84 -15.37
N ARG A 82 -3.17 24.62 -15.40
CA ARG A 82 -2.21 25.58 -16.00
C ARG A 82 -2.44 25.80 -17.50
N LEU A 83 -3.13 24.89 -18.20
CA LEU A 83 -3.53 25.05 -19.60
C LEU A 83 -4.77 25.94 -19.74
N ALA A 84 -5.80 25.71 -18.91
CA ALA A 84 -6.99 26.56 -18.84
C ALA A 84 -6.68 28.00 -18.43
N GLU A 85 -5.65 28.21 -17.60
CA GLU A 85 -5.15 29.56 -17.22
C GLU A 85 -4.45 30.29 -18.37
N ARG A 86 -3.65 29.59 -19.21
CA ARG A 86 -2.85 30.23 -20.26
C ARG A 86 -3.57 30.40 -21.59
N GLU A 87 -4.51 29.53 -21.92
CA GLU A 87 -5.21 29.54 -23.21
C GLU A 87 -6.72 29.41 -23.03
N SER A 88 -7.42 30.53 -23.24
CA SER A 88 -8.86 30.59 -23.07
C SER A 88 -9.62 29.78 -24.12
N ASP A 89 -9.15 29.67 -25.36
CA ASP A 89 -9.88 28.97 -26.43
C ASP A 89 -9.79 27.43 -26.25
N PRO A 90 -10.90 26.75 -25.92
CA PRO A 90 -10.90 25.30 -25.72
C PRO A 90 -10.47 24.53 -26.97
N ARG A 91 -10.59 25.08 -28.18
CA ARG A 91 -10.19 24.40 -29.43
C ARG A 91 -8.68 24.24 -29.50
N LYS A 92 -7.93 25.30 -29.19
CA LYS A 92 -6.47 25.21 -29.08
C LYS A 92 -6.03 24.30 -27.93
N ARG A 93 -6.75 24.31 -26.79
CA ARG A 93 -6.48 23.38 -25.68
C ARG A 93 -6.61 21.92 -26.11
N VAL A 94 -7.63 21.57 -26.92
CA VAL A 94 -7.74 20.22 -27.52
C VAL A 94 -6.51 19.89 -28.38
N VAL A 95 -6.08 20.81 -29.26
CA VAL A 95 -4.90 20.58 -30.12
C VAL A 95 -3.61 20.42 -29.31
N GLU A 96 -3.42 21.23 -28.26
CA GLU A 96 -2.25 21.15 -27.39
C GLU A 96 -2.23 19.83 -26.60
N ILE A 97 -3.36 19.41 -26.03
CA ILE A 97 -3.50 18.11 -25.35
C ILE A 97 -3.29 16.95 -26.34
N ALA A 98 -3.92 16.98 -27.51
CA ALA A 98 -3.80 15.94 -28.53
C ALA A 98 -2.35 15.80 -29.03
N ARG A 99 -1.61 16.91 -29.18
CA ARG A 99 -0.19 16.89 -29.56
C ARG A 99 0.73 16.51 -28.40
N ALA A 100 0.42 16.88 -27.16
CA ALA A 100 1.15 16.42 -25.97
C ALA A 100 0.99 14.91 -25.69
N SER A 101 -0.01 14.27 -26.30
CA SER A 101 -0.22 12.82 -26.32
C SER A 101 0.42 12.10 -27.52
N LEU A 102 1.18 12.77 -28.40
CA LEU A 102 1.93 12.09 -29.47
C LEU A 102 2.87 11.04 -28.88
N GLY A 103 2.79 9.81 -29.37
CA GLY A 103 3.53 8.67 -28.82
C GLY A 103 2.82 7.90 -27.70
N GLN A 104 1.64 8.34 -27.23
CA GLN A 104 0.81 7.54 -26.32
C GLN A 104 0.48 6.18 -26.96
N PRO A 105 0.79 5.04 -26.31
CA PRO A 105 0.52 3.72 -26.85
C PRO A 105 -0.97 3.45 -27.09
N TYR A 106 -1.23 2.69 -28.16
CA TYR A 106 -2.57 2.20 -28.48
C TYR A 106 -2.91 0.95 -27.65
N ASP A 107 -4.16 0.87 -27.20
CA ASP A 107 -4.80 -0.36 -26.70
C ASP A 107 -6.28 -0.32 -27.15
N ILE A 108 -6.99 -1.44 -27.14
CA ILE A 108 -8.42 -1.50 -27.51
C ILE A 108 -9.21 -2.25 -26.43
N TYR A 109 -10.43 -1.78 -26.15
CA TYR A 109 -11.23 -2.24 -24.99
C TYR A 109 -10.54 -1.93 -23.65
N LEU A 110 -9.81 -0.81 -23.58
CA LEU A 110 -9.00 -0.42 -22.44
C LEU A 110 -9.76 0.27 -21.28
N LEU A 111 -11.07 0.53 -21.47
CA LEU A 111 -11.95 1.21 -20.52
C LEU A 111 -13.29 0.47 -20.37
N GLY A 112 -13.77 0.41 -19.14
CA GLY A 112 -15.03 -0.24 -18.73
C GLY A 112 -15.86 0.66 -17.80
N GLU A 113 -16.63 0.03 -16.91
CA GLU A 113 -17.56 0.69 -15.96
C GLU A 113 -17.12 0.54 -14.48
N PHE A 114 -15.96 -0.06 -14.21
CA PHE A 114 -15.47 -0.25 -12.85
C PHE A 114 -15.16 1.11 -12.17
N PRO A 115 -15.64 1.37 -10.93
CA PRO A 115 -16.17 0.40 -9.96
C PRO A 115 -17.71 0.33 -9.88
N PHE A 116 -18.44 1.07 -10.71
CA PHE A 116 -19.90 1.20 -10.60
C PHE A 116 -20.65 -0.02 -11.13
N GLU A 117 -20.15 -0.65 -12.20
CA GLU A 117 -20.70 -1.89 -12.74
C GLU A 117 -19.58 -2.91 -13.03
N LEU A 118 -19.95 -4.20 -13.12
CA LEU A 118 -19.01 -5.33 -13.13
C LEU A 118 -19.21 -6.30 -14.32
N TYR A 119 -19.92 -5.88 -15.36
CA TYR A 119 -19.95 -6.59 -16.65
C TYR A 119 -18.66 -6.38 -17.45
N ASP A 120 -18.07 -5.19 -17.33
CA ASP A 120 -16.84 -4.75 -18.00
C ASP A 120 -15.94 -4.11 -16.92
N PRO A 121 -14.98 -4.89 -16.36
CA PRO A 121 -14.20 -4.49 -15.18
C PRO A 121 -13.02 -3.57 -15.49
N ASP A 122 -12.82 -3.17 -16.75
CA ASP A 122 -11.83 -2.14 -17.10
C ASP A 122 -12.21 -0.77 -16.50
N PRO A 123 -11.25 0.15 -16.30
CA PRO A 123 -11.47 1.39 -15.55
C PRO A 123 -12.28 2.41 -16.36
N ILE A 124 -12.90 3.39 -15.68
CA ILE A 124 -13.65 4.46 -16.36
C ILE A 124 -12.74 5.49 -17.10
N TYR A 125 -11.44 5.55 -16.80
CA TYR A 125 -10.43 6.36 -17.50
C TYR A 125 -9.07 5.63 -17.58
N ASN A 126 -8.19 6.09 -18.47
CA ASN A 126 -6.79 5.64 -18.57
C ASN A 126 -5.96 6.77 -19.18
N LEU A 127 -4.91 7.23 -18.49
CA LEU A 127 -4.04 8.29 -19.02
C LEU A 127 -2.88 7.74 -19.88
N ALA A 128 -2.49 6.48 -19.65
CA ALA A 128 -1.29 5.89 -20.27
C ALA A 128 -1.52 5.31 -21.66
N ARG A 129 -2.76 4.94 -22.03
CA ARG A 129 -3.10 4.31 -23.31
C ARG A 129 -4.44 4.83 -23.86
N SER A 130 -4.66 4.69 -25.16
CA SER A 130 -5.92 5.09 -25.82
C SER A 130 -6.27 4.26 -27.05
N ASP A 131 -7.55 4.20 -27.39
CA ASP A 131 -8.04 3.89 -28.73
C ASP A 131 -8.48 5.18 -29.44
N CYS A 132 -8.97 5.07 -30.67
CA CYS A 132 -9.31 6.23 -31.49
C CYS A 132 -10.44 7.11 -30.90
N LEU A 133 -11.38 6.53 -30.16
CA LEU A 133 -12.51 7.25 -29.60
C LEU A 133 -12.14 7.82 -28.23
N THR A 134 -11.61 6.98 -27.34
CA THR A 134 -11.17 7.37 -26.00
C THR A 134 -10.11 8.48 -26.03
N PHE A 135 -9.23 8.50 -27.04
CA PHE A 135 -8.33 9.63 -27.31
C PHE A 135 -9.08 10.96 -27.51
N VAL A 136 -10.15 10.96 -28.31
CA VAL A 136 -10.99 12.15 -28.54
C VAL A 136 -11.78 12.52 -27.29
N GLU A 137 -12.36 11.55 -26.59
CA GLU A 137 -13.11 11.76 -25.34
C GLU A 137 -12.22 12.39 -24.25
N HIS A 138 -11.02 11.84 -24.05
CA HIS A 138 -10.07 12.35 -23.04
C HIS A 138 -9.55 13.75 -23.41
N ALA A 139 -9.24 14.00 -24.68
CA ALA A 139 -8.79 15.31 -25.14
C ALA A 139 -9.88 16.39 -25.02
N TYR A 140 -11.14 16.09 -25.37
CA TYR A 140 -12.27 17.01 -25.13
C TYR A 140 -12.55 17.20 -23.63
N ALA A 141 -12.57 16.13 -22.83
CA ALA A 141 -12.80 16.23 -21.39
C ALA A 141 -11.74 17.10 -20.70
N ALA A 142 -10.46 16.89 -21.03
CA ALA A 142 -9.34 17.64 -20.48
C ALA A 142 -9.35 19.12 -20.94
N ALA A 143 -9.64 19.39 -22.21
CA ALA A 143 -9.68 20.75 -22.75
C ALA A 143 -10.85 21.59 -22.23
N LEU A 144 -11.89 20.97 -21.66
CA LEU A 144 -13.07 21.63 -21.08
C LEU A 144 -13.03 21.71 -19.54
N SER A 145 -11.93 21.29 -18.92
CA SER A 145 -11.79 21.14 -17.46
C SER A 145 -10.64 21.96 -16.87
N THR A 146 -10.58 22.02 -15.54
CA THR A 146 -9.59 22.79 -14.77
C THR A 146 -8.78 21.95 -13.78
N ASP A 147 -9.24 20.73 -13.50
CA ASP A 147 -8.71 19.83 -12.48
C ASP A 147 -9.16 18.39 -12.77
N PHE A 148 -8.59 17.42 -12.06
CA PHE A 148 -8.85 16.00 -12.34
C PHE A 148 -10.32 15.59 -12.09
N MET A 149 -11.04 16.25 -11.17
CA MET A 149 -12.43 15.90 -10.85
C MET A 149 -13.43 16.54 -11.81
N THR A 150 -13.17 17.76 -12.32
CA THR A 150 -13.92 18.30 -13.47
C THR A 150 -13.67 17.49 -14.73
N TYR A 151 -12.44 17.05 -14.98
CA TYR A 151 -12.07 16.13 -16.07
C TYR A 151 -12.88 14.83 -16.04
N LEU A 152 -12.95 14.12 -14.90
CA LEU A 152 -13.70 12.87 -14.81
C LEU A 152 -15.21 13.04 -15.05
N ARG A 153 -15.79 14.16 -14.60
CA ARG A 153 -17.22 14.49 -14.85
C ARG A 153 -17.47 14.84 -16.32
N ALA A 154 -16.56 15.58 -16.96
CA ALA A 154 -16.64 15.87 -18.39
C ALA A 154 -16.53 14.59 -19.23
N LEU A 155 -15.54 13.72 -18.91
CA LEU A 155 -15.36 12.42 -19.56
C LEU A 155 -16.61 11.53 -19.40
N GLN A 156 -17.15 11.44 -18.18
CA GLN A 156 -18.40 10.74 -17.90
C GLN A 156 -19.55 11.24 -18.77
N ARG A 157 -19.77 12.57 -18.87
CA ARG A 157 -20.87 13.13 -19.65
C ARG A 157 -20.69 12.99 -21.16
N ILE A 158 -19.44 12.81 -21.63
CA ILE A 158 -19.13 12.49 -23.04
C ILE A 158 -19.36 11.00 -23.34
N ARG A 159 -18.87 10.12 -22.46
CA ARG A 159 -18.79 8.67 -22.69
C ARG A 159 -20.09 7.91 -22.38
N TYR A 160 -20.94 8.47 -21.52
CA TYR A 160 -22.23 7.88 -21.15
C TYR A 160 -23.39 8.81 -21.43
N LYS A 161 -24.49 8.24 -21.94
CA LYS A 161 -25.77 8.94 -22.11
C LYS A 161 -26.21 9.55 -20.78
N ASP A 162 -26.46 10.86 -20.81
CA ASP A 162 -26.92 11.66 -19.68
C ASP A 162 -26.07 11.50 -18.40
N GLY A 163 -24.79 11.12 -18.55
CA GLY A 163 -23.84 10.88 -17.47
C GLY A 163 -24.12 9.62 -16.62
N VAL A 164 -25.04 8.74 -17.04
CA VAL A 164 -25.38 7.52 -16.28
C VAL A 164 -24.36 6.43 -16.59
N ILE A 165 -23.45 6.11 -15.65
CA ILE A 165 -22.43 5.07 -15.85
C ILE A 165 -23.11 3.69 -15.88
N GLY A 166 -22.88 2.94 -16.95
CA GLY A 166 -23.43 1.59 -17.12
C GLY A 166 -23.24 1.05 -18.55
N MET A 167 -23.24 -0.27 -18.68
CA MET A 167 -23.04 -0.98 -19.95
C MET A 167 -24.12 -0.67 -20.98
N LEU A 168 -25.37 -0.45 -20.57
CA LEU A 168 -26.47 -0.09 -21.49
C LEU A 168 -26.55 1.40 -21.82
N THR A 169 -25.80 2.25 -21.11
CA THR A 169 -25.80 3.72 -21.26
C THR A 169 -24.49 4.27 -21.80
N ARG A 170 -23.43 3.46 -21.88
CA ARG A 170 -22.20 3.81 -22.61
C ARG A 170 -22.50 4.03 -24.09
N ASN A 171 -21.88 5.05 -24.67
CA ASN A 171 -22.02 5.39 -26.08
C ASN A 171 -21.17 4.44 -26.97
N HIS A 172 -21.63 3.20 -27.19
CA HIS A 172 -20.87 2.19 -27.94
C HIS A 172 -20.90 2.40 -29.46
N PHE A 173 -22.02 2.88 -29.99
CA PHE A 173 -22.20 3.10 -31.43
C PHE A 173 -22.05 4.59 -31.75
N THR A 174 -21.10 4.95 -32.62
CA THR A 174 -20.73 6.35 -32.86
C THR A 174 -21.92 7.18 -33.37
N GLU A 175 -22.63 6.67 -34.37
CA GLU A 175 -23.74 7.37 -35.02
C GLU A 175 -25.05 7.23 -34.23
N ALA A 176 -25.27 6.05 -33.63
CA ALA A 176 -26.52 5.71 -32.97
C ALA A 176 -26.61 6.21 -31.52
N ASP A 177 -25.48 6.33 -30.83
CA ASP A 177 -25.39 6.76 -29.43
C ASP A 177 -24.51 8.01 -29.28
N TRP A 178 -23.24 7.96 -29.70
CA TRP A 178 -22.24 8.96 -29.32
C TRP A 178 -22.53 10.35 -29.89
N ASN A 179 -22.79 10.43 -31.20
CA ASN A 179 -23.11 11.66 -31.92
C ASN A 179 -24.37 12.34 -31.34
N PRO A 180 -25.55 11.68 -31.25
CA PRO A 180 -26.74 12.31 -30.68
C PRO A 180 -26.60 12.63 -29.19
N ASN A 181 -25.99 11.76 -28.37
CA ASN A 181 -25.85 12.01 -26.93
C ASN A 181 -24.80 13.10 -26.61
N ASN A 182 -23.96 13.49 -27.59
CA ASN A 182 -23.02 14.62 -27.53
C ASN A 182 -23.42 15.85 -28.37
N ALA A 183 -24.61 15.86 -28.99
CA ALA A 183 -25.14 17.00 -29.73
C ALA A 183 -25.44 18.25 -28.85
N TYR A 184 -25.26 18.16 -27.52
CA TYR A 184 -25.22 19.34 -26.64
C TYR A 184 -23.91 20.13 -26.81
N LEU A 185 -22.78 19.44 -27.02
CA LEU A 185 -21.41 19.98 -27.10
C LEU A 185 -20.95 20.24 -28.54
N LEU A 186 -21.32 19.33 -29.44
CA LEU A 186 -20.88 19.28 -30.83
C LEU A 186 -22.01 19.66 -31.80
N THR A 187 -21.62 20.16 -32.96
CA THR A 187 -22.49 20.39 -34.13
C THR A 187 -21.94 19.61 -35.31
N ASP A 188 -22.78 18.82 -35.99
CA ASP A 188 -22.41 18.24 -37.28
C ASP A 188 -22.37 19.33 -38.34
N VAL A 189 -21.22 19.47 -39.00
CA VAL A 189 -20.98 20.45 -40.08
C VAL A 189 -20.80 19.80 -41.45
N THR A 190 -20.93 18.47 -41.55
CA THR A 190 -20.69 17.67 -42.76
C THR A 190 -21.44 18.20 -43.99
N THR A 191 -22.69 18.65 -43.83
CA THR A 191 -23.50 19.20 -44.92
C THR A 191 -23.21 20.67 -45.25
N THR A 192 -22.51 21.40 -44.38
CA THR A 192 -22.27 22.87 -44.52
C THR A 192 -20.86 23.23 -44.96
N LEU A 193 -19.95 22.26 -45.07
CA LEU A 193 -18.52 22.48 -45.38
C LEU A 193 -18.20 22.77 -46.86
N ALA A 194 -19.19 22.80 -47.76
CA ALA A 194 -18.97 22.87 -49.20
C ALA A 194 -19.67 24.06 -49.88
N PRO A 195 -18.93 24.96 -50.57
CA PRO A 195 -19.53 25.99 -51.43
C PRO A 195 -20.10 25.39 -52.73
N GLU A 196 -21.16 26.02 -53.23
CA GLU A 196 -22.10 25.50 -54.24
C GLU A 196 -21.47 25.05 -55.57
N ALA A 197 -21.29 23.73 -55.76
CA ALA A 197 -21.36 23.03 -57.06
C ALA A 197 -21.33 21.51 -56.84
N GLU A 198 -22.48 20.85 -57.09
CA GLU A 198 -22.79 19.44 -56.76
C GLU A 198 -22.74 19.10 -55.25
N PRO A 199 -23.52 18.10 -54.77
CA PRO A 199 -23.52 17.74 -53.36
C PRO A 199 -22.18 17.12 -52.97
N ALA A 200 -21.39 17.83 -52.16
CA ALA A 200 -20.11 17.32 -51.65
C ALA A 200 -20.26 16.15 -50.67
N HIS A 201 -21.49 15.86 -50.22
CA HIS A 201 -21.86 14.78 -49.31
C HIS A 201 -22.88 13.83 -49.97
N VAL A 202 -22.87 12.57 -49.54
CA VAL A 202 -23.80 11.51 -50.01
C VAL A 202 -24.44 10.80 -48.81
N PRO A 203 -25.56 10.06 -48.99
CA PRO A 203 -26.20 9.34 -47.91
C PRO A 203 -25.32 8.27 -47.24
N LEU A 204 -25.55 8.07 -45.94
CA LEU A 204 -25.04 6.98 -45.11
C LEU A 204 -26.23 6.14 -44.66
N THR A 205 -26.16 4.82 -44.80
CA THR A 205 -27.19 3.87 -44.35
C THR A 205 -26.55 2.79 -43.46
N GLN A 206 -27.08 2.63 -42.25
CA GLN A 206 -26.55 1.74 -41.22
C GLN A 206 -27.69 1.02 -40.47
N VAL A 207 -27.43 -0.20 -39.97
CA VAL A 207 -28.34 -0.93 -39.08
C VAL A 207 -27.62 -1.33 -37.78
N THR A 208 -28.03 -0.74 -36.67
CA THR A 208 -27.40 -0.94 -35.34
C THR A 208 -28.10 -2.06 -34.57
N ARG A 209 -27.40 -3.21 -34.42
CA ARG A 209 -27.94 -4.43 -33.80
C ARG A 209 -27.59 -4.56 -32.32
N ARG A 210 -28.29 -3.80 -31.46
CA ARG A 210 -27.93 -3.70 -30.02
C ARG A 210 -28.05 -5.02 -29.26
N ALA A 211 -29.15 -5.78 -29.43
CA ALA A 211 -29.32 -7.07 -28.75
C ALA A 211 -28.18 -8.06 -29.07
N ALA A 212 -27.76 -8.15 -30.33
CA ALA A 212 -26.66 -9.02 -30.76
C ALA A 212 -25.32 -8.63 -30.10
N PHE A 213 -25.05 -7.33 -29.92
CA PHE A 213 -23.85 -6.84 -29.23
C PHE A 213 -23.88 -7.14 -27.72
N PHE A 214 -25.02 -6.94 -27.05
CA PHE A 214 -25.16 -7.14 -25.61
C PHE A 214 -25.33 -8.61 -25.17
N ALA A 215 -25.56 -9.53 -26.11
CA ALA A 215 -25.74 -10.96 -25.83
C ALA A 215 -24.58 -11.57 -25.02
N LYS A 216 -23.33 -11.13 -25.27
CA LYS A 216 -22.13 -11.55 -24.52
C LYS A 216 -22.18 -11.21 -23.02
N PHE A 217 -22.91 -10.16 -22.64
CA PHE A 217 -23.13 -9.74 -21.24
C PHE A 217 -24.46 -10.27 -20.66
N ARG A 218 -25.31 -10.91 -21.48
CA ARG A 218 -26.64 -11.43 -21.14
C ARG A 218 -27.65 -10.36 -20.68
N ILE A 219 -27.60 -9.18 -21.31
CA ILE A 219 -28.52 -8.04 -21.06
C ILE A 219 -29.08 -7.52 -22.39
N GLY A 220 -30.12 -6.67 -22.33
CA GLY A 220 -30.62 -5.91 -23.49
C GLY A 220 -31.08 -6.73 -24.70
N GLN A 221 -31.56 -7.97 -24.49
CA GLN A 221 -31.99 -8.88 -25.56
C GLN A 221 -33.37 -8.52 -26.14
N ASP A 222 -34.07 -7.60 -25.49
CA ASP A 222 -35.33 -6.97 -25.85
C ASP A 222 -35.16 -5.68 -26.67
N ILE A 223 -33.93 -5.19 -26.84
CA ILE A 223 -33.63 -3.96 -27.58
C ILE A 223 -33.66 -4.23 -29.10
N PRO A 224 -34.54 -3.57 -29.87
CA PRO A 224 -34.67 -3.81 -31.32
C PRO A 224 -33.45 -3.30 -32.11
N ASP A 225 -33.28 -3.85 -33.32
CA ASP A 225 -32.41 -3.28 -34.36
C ASP A 225 -32.90 -1.87 -34.71
N GLN A 226 -31.96 -0.92 -34.88
CA GLN A 226 -32.24 0.45 -35.30
C GLN A 226 -31.66 0.72 -36.70
N GLU A 227 -32.51 1.10 -37.65
CA GLU A 227 -32.08 1.66 -38.93
C GLU A 227 -31.71 3.15 -38.76
N LEU A 228 -30.67 3.59 -39.46
CA LEU A 228 -30.12 4.94 -39.43
C LEU A 228 -29.84 5.44 -40.85
N THR A 229 -30.23 6.69 -41.10
CA THR A 229 -29.94 7.42 -42.33
C THR A 229 -29.29 8.74 -41.99
N ASP A 230 -28.10 8.99 -42.55
CA ASP A 230 -27.28 10.18 -42.29
C ASP A 230 -26.54 10.58 -43.59
N THR A 231 -25.51 11.41 -43.53
CA THR A 231 -24.68 11.84 -44.67
C THR A 231 -23.20 11.91 -44.34
N TYR A 232 -22.34 11.73 -45.35
CA TYR A 232 -20.87 11.86 -45.24
C TYR A 232 -20.26 12.47 -46.52
N ILE A 233 -19.09 13.10 -46.39
CA ILE A 233 -18.30 13.65 -47.52
C ILE A 233 -17.41 12.53 -48.09
N PRO A 234 -17.55 12.11 -49.36
CA PRO A 234 -16.68 11.09 -49.95
C PRO A 234 -15.20 11.51 -49.96
N SER A 235 -14.30 10.53 -49.85
CA SER A 235 -12.83 10.76 -49.77
C SER A 235 -12.29 11.61 -50.93
N ALA A 236 -12.86 11.49 -52.13
CA ALA A 236 -12.50 12.30 -53.30
C ALA A 236 -12.87 13.79 -53.18
N ASN A 237 -13.87 14.15 -52.34
CA ASN A 237 -14.29 15.53 -52.09
C ASN A 237 -13.53 16.18 -50.92
N VAL A 238 -12.82 15.43 -50.08
CA VAL A 238 -12.11 15.97 -48.91
C VAL A 238 -11.10 17.08 -49.25
N PRO A 239 -10.32 17.01 -50.35
CA PRO A 239 -9.47 18.13 -50.78
C PRO A 239 -10.23 19.43 -51.06
N ARG A 240 -11.49 19.37 -51.51
CA ARG A 240 -12.32 20.55 -51.83
C ARG A 240 -12.79 21.31 -50.59
N ILE A 241 -12.77 20.68 -49.41
CA ILE A 241 -13.25 21.27 -48.14
C ILE A 241 -12.13 21.57 -47.13
N SER A 242 -10.88 21.29 -47.48
CA SER A 242 -9.70 21.43 -46.61
C SER A 242 -9.57 22.81 -45.95
N ASP A 243 -9.95 23.87 -46.64
CA ASP A 243 -9.87 25.25 -46.12
C ASP A 243 -11.06 25.62 -45.21
N ALA A 244 -12.16 24.85 -45.26
CA ALA A 244 -13.31 25.01 -44.38
C ALA A 244 -13.18 24.23 -43.05
N LEU A 245 -12.20 23.32 -42.96
CA LEU A 245 -11.84 22.59 -41.73
C LEU A 245 -11.07 23.48 -40.74
N ARG A 246 -11.34 23.29 -39.45
CA ARG A 246 -10.81 24.09 -38.33
C ARG A 246 -10.11 23.18 -37.33
N GLU A 247 -9.12 23.76 -36.64
CA GLU A 247 -8.45 23.12 -35.50
C GLU A 247 -9.46 22.53 -34.50
N ALA A 248 -9.23 21.29 -34.08
CA ALA A 248 -10.09 20.51 -33.17
C ALA A 248 -11.49 20.14 -33.70
N ASP A 249 -11.73 20.24 -35.02
CA ASP A 249 -12.82 19.47 -35.66
C ASP A 249 -12.54 17.96 -35.48
N MET A 250 -13.54 17.22 -34.97
CA MET A 250 -13.49 15.76 -34.89
C MET A 250 -13.81 15.17 -36.27
N ILE A 251 -12.83 14.48 -36.84
CA ILE A 251 -12.98 13.75 -38.10
C ILE A 251 -13.40 12.31 -37.80
N GLN A 252 -14.54 11.91 -38.34
CA GLN A 252 -15.09 10.56 -38.23
C GLN A 252 -14.93 9.85 -39.57
N ILE A 253 -14.08 8.82 -39.63
CA ILE A 253 -13.79 8.08 -40.85
C ILE A 253 -14.94 7.11 -41.13
N VAL A 254 -15.69 7.38 -42.19
CA VAL A 254 -16.75 6.50 -42.69
C VAL A 254 -16.10 5.38 -43.50
N ARG A 255 -16.35 4.15 -43.06
CA ARG A 255 -15.89 2.90 -43.66
C ARG A 255 -17.09 2.15 -44.24
N GLY A 256 -16.88 1.37 -45.31
CA GLY A 256 -17.89 0.43 -45.79
C GLY A 256 -17.85 0.13 -47.28
N THR A 257 -19.02 -0.16 -47.83
CA THR A 257 -19.33 -0.30 -49.27
C THR A 257 -20.61 0.48 -49.57
N GLU A 258 -21.09 0.53 -50.81
CA GLU A 258 -22.38 1.18 -51.15
C GLU A 258 -23.58 0.56 -50.39
N ALA A 259 -23.49 -0.70 -49.97
CA ALA A 259 -24.58 -1.43 -49.32
C ALA A 259 -24.58 -1.37 -47.78
N SER A 260 -23.53 -0.84 -47.15
CA SER A 260 -23.45 -0.66 -45.69
C SER A 260 -22.26 0.25 -45.35
N GLN A 261 -22.51 1.33 -44.60
CA GLN A 261 -21.47 2.23 -44.11
C GLN A 261 -21.56 2.42 -42.59
N TRP A 262 -20.41 2.70 -41.96
CA TRP A 262 -20.32 3.03 -40.53
C TRP A 262 -19.06 3.86 -40.23
N VAL A 263 -19.08 4.65 -39.17
CA VAL A 263 -17.90 5.32 -38.61
C VAL A 263 -17.04 4.28 -37.89
N GLY A 264 -15.89 3.94 -38.49
CA GLY A 264 -15.01 2.90 -37.96
C GLY A 264 -13.64 3.38 -37.51
N HIS A 265 -13.42 4.70 -37.43
CA HIS A 265 -12.23 5.32 -36.82
C HIS A 265 -12.46 6.82 -36.58
N THR A 266 -11.76 7.46 -35.63
CA THR A 266 -11.85 8.91 -35.40
C THR A 266 -10.55 9.53 -34.85
N GLY A 267 -10.52 10.86 -34.73
CA GLY A 267 -9.39 11.71 -34.36
C GLY A 267 -9.68 13.18 -34.70
N PHE A 268 -8.69 14.05 -34.58
CA PHE A 268 -8.82 15.48 -34.83
C PHE A 268 -8.23 15.91 -36.17
N PHE A 269 -8.84 16.91 -36.80
CA PHE A 269 -8.16 17.76 -37.77
C PHE A 269 -7.23 18.73 -37.04
N VAL A 270 -5.99 18.83 -37.53
CA VAL A 270 -5.02 19.85 -37.13
C VAL A 270 -4.26 20.33 -38.37
N ARG A 271 -3.82 21.59 -38.38
CA ARG A 271 -2.92 22.08 -39.45
C ARG A 271 -1.47 21.76 -39.10
N GLY A 272 -0.74 21.17 -40.04
CA GLY A 272 0.68 20.90 -39.92
C GLY A 272 1.52 22.20 -39.89
N PRO A 273 2.81 22.13 -39.49
CA PRO A 273 3.69 23.31 -39.46
C PRO A 273 3.90 24.00 -40.82
N ASP A 274 3.65 23.28 -41.91
CA ASP A 274 3.66 23.70 -43.31
C ASP A 274 2.27 24.16 -43.83
N GLY A 275 1.24 24.12 -42.98
CA GLY A 275 -0.15 24.39 -43.34
C GLY A 275 -0.95 23.17 -43.84
N SER A 276 -0.35 21.97 -43.89
CA SER A 276 -0.98 20.75 -44.38
C SER A 276 -2.22 20.32 -43.57
N ALA A 277 -3.16 19.64 -44.23
CA ALA A 277 -4.38 19.11 -43.64
C ALA A 277 -4.12 17.76 -42.94
N ASN A 278 -3.74 17.80 -41.67
CA ASN A 278 -3.36 16.61 -40.90
C ASN A 278 -4.51 16.03 -40.07
N PHE A 279 -4.41 14.72 -39.86
CA PHE A 279 -5.26 13.91 -39.01
C PHE A 279 -4.43 13.38 -37.84
N LEU A 280 -4.80 13.80 -36.63
CA LEU A 280 -4.15 13.46 -35.36
C LEU A 280 -5.04 12.49 -34.59
N HIS A 281 -4.57 11.25 -34.42
CA HIS A 281 -5.42 10.12 -33.98
C HIS A 281 -4.62 9.02 -33.27
N SER A 282 -5.31 8.23 -32.45
CA SER A 282 -4.78 7.01 -31.85
C SER A 282 -5.07 5.78 -32.71
N ALA A 283 -4.03 5.04 -33.10
CA ALA A 283 -4.12 3.76 -33.80
C ALA A 283 -2.83 2.95 -33.60
N SER A 284 -2.88 1.61 -33.58
CA SER A 284 -1.71 0.76 -33.34
C SER A 284 -0.49 1.10 -34.22
N PRO A 285 0.70 1.38 -33.64
CA PRO A 285 1.06 1.18 -32.23
C PRO A 285 0.79 2.36 -31.28
N GLN A 286 0.56 3.58 -31.78
CA GLN A 286 0.52 4.81 -30.96
C GLN A 286 -0.20 5.99 -31.62
N VAL A 287 -0.54 7.00 -30.82
CA VAL A 287 -1.01 8.32 -31.26
C VAL A 287 0.00 8.98 -32.20
N ARG A 288 -0.49 9.46 -33.36
CA ARG A 288 0.33 10.07 -34.41
C ARG A 288 -0.43 11.14 -35.20
N GLU A 289 0.33 12.06 -35.79
CA GLU A 289 -0.13 13.04 -36.80
C GLU A 289 0.33 12.59 -38.19
N GLN A 290 -0.54 12.68 -39.22
CA GLN A 290 -0.21 12.42 -40.64
C GLN A 290 -1.25 13.09 -41.56
N PRO A 291 -0.99 13.29 -42.86
CA PRO A 291 -1.98 13.90 -43.77
C PRO A 291 -3.28 13.10 -43.85
N LEU A 292 -4.42 13.81 -43.83
CA LEU A 292 -5.76 13.20 -43.84
C LEU A 292 -6.04 12.46 -45.16
N THR A 293 -5.62 13.02 -46.30
CA THR A 293 -5.70 12.38 -47.62
C THR A 293 -4.97 11.05 -47.65
N ASP A 294 -3.78 11.00 -47.04
CA ASP A 294 -2.90 9.84 -47.03
C ASP A 294 -3.45 8.74 -46.11
N TYR A 295 -4.18 9.11 -45.04
CA TYR A 295 -4.92 8.13 -44.24
C TYR A 295 -6.07 7.51 -45.06
N LEU A 296 -6.89 8.34 -45.72
CA LEU A 296 -8.04 7.87 -46.50
C LEU A 296 -7.61 6.97 -47.68
N ALA A 297 -6.47 7.28 -48.32
CA ALA A 297 -5.93 6.48 -49.43
C ALA A 297 -5.34 5.12 -49.02
N LYS A 298 -5.05 4.87 -47.73
CA LYS A 298 -4.39 3.63 -47.26
C LYS A 298 -5.33 2.42 -47.15
N ASP A 299 -6.64 2.62 -47.09
CA ASP A 299 -7.63 1.55 -46.97
C ASP A 299 -8.84 1.90 -47.84
N ALA A 300 -9.04 1.16 -48.94
CA ALA A 300 -10.10 1.41 -49.91
C ALA A 300 -11.53 1.30 -49.34
N ARG A 301 -11.69 0.78 -48.11
CA ARG A 301 -12.97 0.80 -47.38
C ARG A 301 -13.28 2.18 -46.79
N SER A 302 -12.30 3.10 -46.68
CA SER A 302 -12.47 4.46 -46.17
C SER A 302 -13.14 5.34 -47.23
N VAL A 303 -14.46 5.16 -47.37
CA VAL A 303 -15.26 5.82 -48.41
C VAL A 303 -15.37 7.33 -48.22
N GLY A 304 -15.21 7.85 -47.00
CA GLY A 304 -15.22 9.29 -46.73
C GLY A 304 -15.17 9.67 -45.26
N ILE A 305 -15.62 10.89 -44.94
CA ILE A 305 -15.62 11.45 -43.58
C ILE A 305 -16.94 12.11 -43.20
N LYS A 306 -17.26 12.08 -41.90
CA LYS A 306 -18.13 13.06 -41.22
C LYS A 306 -17.28 14.00 -40.38
N VAL A 307 -17.80 15.20 -40.12
CA VAL A 307 -17.08 16.25 -39.37
C VAL A 307 -17.97 16.84 -38.29
N LEU A 308 -17.58 16.65 -37.04
CA LEU A 308 -18.22 17.28 -35.88
C LEU A 308 -17.34 18.41 -35.34
N ARG A 309 -17.95 19.55 -35.03
CA ARG A 309 -17.28 20.78 -34.61
C ARG A 309 -17.74 21.19 -33.22
N LEU A 310 -16.81 21.59 -32.34
CA LEU A 310 -17.16 22.22 -31.05
C LEU A 310 -17.98 23.49 -31.29
N LYS A 311 -19.11 23.62 -30.58
CA LYS A 311 -19.95 24.83 -30.58
C LYS A 311 -19.17 26.07 -30.14
N ASP A 312 -19.75 27.25 -30.35
CA ASP A 312 -19.05 28.54 -30.15
C ASP A 312 -18.56 28.74 -28.71
N ASP A 313 -19.38 28.39 -27.70
CA ASP A 313 -18.96 28.24 -26.31
C ASP A 313 -19.20 26.79 -25.82
N PRO A 314 -18.21 25.90 -25.93
CA PRO A 314 -18.35 24.52 -25.51
C PRO A 314 -18.14 24.34 -24.00
N VAL A 315 -17.55 25.32 -23.30
CA VAL A 315 -17.35 25.30 -21.85
C VAL A 315 -18.68 25.57 -21.16
N ALA A 316 -19.43 26.60 -21.58
CA ALA A 316 -20.79 26.83 -21.10
C ALA A 316 -21.76 25.71 -21.50
N ALA A 317 -21.59 25.10 -22.68
CA ALA A 317 -22.37 23.93 -23.09
C ALA A 317 -22.13 22.72 -22.16
N MET A 318 -20.86 22.38 -21.89
CA MET A 318 -20.50 21.31 -20.94
C MET A 318 -21.01 21.62 -19.52
N ALA A 319 -20.77 22.84 -19.02
CA ALA A 319 -21.24 23.25 -17.70
C ALA A 319 -22.78 23.25 -17.57
N THR A 320 -23.52 23.46 -18.68
CA THR A 320 -24.98 23.34 -18.70
C THR A 320 -25.43 21.89 -18.69
N ALA A 321 -24.87 21.04 -19.55
CA ALA A 321 -25.18 19.61 -19.57
C ALA A 321 -24.86 18.90 -18.25
N LEU A 322 -23.81 19.31 -17.54
CA LEU A 322 -23.49 18.81 -16.19
C LEU A 322 -24.46 19.28 -15.10
N ARG A 323 -25.15 20.42 -15.28
CA ARG A 323 -26.22 20.86 -14.36
C ARG A 323 -27.57 20.20 -14.66
N GLU A 324 -27.84 19.91 -15.93
CA GLU A 324 -29.12 19.35 -16.40
C GLU A 324 -29.18 17.81 -16.24
N ALA A 325 -28.03 17.13 -16.19
CA ALA A 325 -27.91 15.69 -16.00
C ALA A 325 -28.21 15.23 -14.55
N THR A 326 -29.42 15.54 -14.07
CA THR A 326 -29.90 15.21 -12.70
C THR A 326 -29.98 13.72 -12.39
N SER A 327 -29.87 12.85 -13.40
CA SER A 327 -29.79 11.39 -13.29
C SER A 327 -28.36 10.83 -13.32
N ALA A 328 -27.34 11.66 -13.53
CA ALA A 328 -25.96 11.19 -13.68
C ALA A 328 -25.46 10.49 -12.40
N THR A 329 -24.61 9.48 -12.57
CA THR A 329 -23.93 8.82 -11.44
C THR A 329 -23.02 9.84 -10.73
N PRO A 330 -23.08 10.03 -9.40
CA PRO A 330 -22.20 11.01 -8.76
C PRO A 330 -20.72 10.63 -8.91
N ILE A 331 -19.88 11.60 -9.27
CA ILE A 331 -18.42 11.45 -9.29
C ILE A 331 -17.81 12.46 -8.32
N ASP A 332 -17.31 11.93 -7.21
CA ASP A 332 -16.46 12.54 -6.19
C ASP A 332 -15.70 11.43 -5.46
N GLU A 333 -14.70 11.78 -4.65
CA GLU A 333 -13.84 10.78 -4.01
C GLU A 333 -14.57 9.87 -3.02
N GLU A 334 -15.61 10.37 -2.35
CA GLU A 334 -16.40 9.60 -1.39
C GLU A 334 -17.28 8.58 -2.13
N THR A 335 -17.95 9.00 -3.20
CA THR A 335 -18.76 8.12 -4.05
C THR A 335 -17.91 7.06 -4.75
N LEU A 336 -16.73 7.41 -5.26
CA LEU A 336 -15.81 6.44 -5.89
C LEU A 336 -15.28 5.41 -4.89
N ALA A 337 -14.93 5.83 -3.67
CA ALA A 337 -14.55 4.91 -2.59
C ALA A 337 -15.73 4.02 -2.13
N GLY A 338 -16.94 4.57 -2.07
CA GLY A 338 -18.18 3.85 -1.77
C GLY A 338 -18.50 2.78 -2.82
N ALA A 339 -18.50 3.15 -4.11
CA ALA A 339 -18.73 2.23 -5.22
C ALA A 339 -17.69 1.09 -5.26
N LEU A 340 -16.41 1.38 -5.03
CA LEU A 340 -15.36 0.36 -4.88
C LEU A 340 -15.64 -0.60 -3.73
N CYS A 341 -16.26 -0.14 -2.65
CA CYS A 341 -16.69 -0.97 -1.53
C CYS A 341 -17.90 -1.85 -1.84
N ASP A 342 -18.91 -1.33 -2.52
CA ASP A 342 -20.07 -2.11 -2.93
C ASP A 342 -19.72 -3.13 -4.03
N ALA A 343 -18.81 -2.78 -4.95
CA ALA A 343 -18.21 -3.75 -5.86
C ALA A 343 -17.54 -4.92 -5.11
N ARG A 344 -16.70 -4.62 -4.11
CA ARG A 344 -16.06 -5.64 -3.26
C ARG A 344 -17.05 -6.50 -2.47
N ARG A 345 -18.22 -5.96 -2.10
CA ARG A 345 -19.32 -6.73 -1.50
C ARG A 345 -20.00 -7.64 -2.54
N VAL A 346 -20.39 -7.10 -3.70
CA VAL A 346 -21.08 -7.85 -4.77
C VAL A 346 -20.24 -9.01 -5.32
N LEU A 347 -18.91 -8.88 -5.34
CA LEU A 347 -17.99 -9.94 -5.75
C LEU A 347 -17.86 -11.09 -4.74
N MET A 348 -18.28 -10.91 -3.49
CA MET A 348 -18.05 -11.87 -2.40
C MET A 348 -19.39 -12.34 -1.81
N LYS A 349 -19.85 -13.54 -2.21
CA LYS A 349 -21.10 -14.15 -1.69
C LYS A 349 -21.20 -14.08 -0.16
N PRO A 350 -22.39 -13.79 0.42
CA PRO A 350 -22.62 -13.82 1.88
C PRO A 350 -22.23 -15.14 2.56
N ALA A 351 -22.30 -16.28 1.86
CA ALA A 351 -21.80 -17.55 2.39
C ALA A 351 -20.28 -17.55 2.65
N MET A 352 -19.49 -16.91 1.77
CA MET A 352 -18.04 -16.75 1.93
C MET A 352 -17.66 -15.60 2.87
N GLU A 353 -18.63 -14.79 3.30
CA GLU A 353 -18.45 -13.73 4.29
C GLU A 353 -18.04 -14.31 5.65
N SER A 354 -18.41 -15.57 5.92
CA SER A 354 -17.96 -16.38 7.06
C SER A 354 -16.46 -16.73 7.05
N LEU A 355 -15.77 -16.63 5.91
CA LEU A 355 -14.33 -16.88 5.77
C LEU A 355 -13.49 -15.59 5.95
N ARG A 356 -14.11 -14.45 6.31
CA ARG A 356 -13.39 -13.19 6.50
C ARG A 356 -12.81 -13.06 7.91
N VAL A 357 -11.52 -13.39 8.03
CA VAL A 357 -10.65 -12.68 8.99
C VAL A 357 -10.39 -11.28 8.42
N ASP A 358 -10.86 -10.26 9.15
CA ASP A 358 -10.82 -8.81 8.90
C ASP A 358 -10.29 -8.32 7.52
N HIS A 359 -11.21 -8.21 6.55
CA HIS A 359 -10.97 -7.50 5.27
C HIS A 359 -11.98 -6.36 5.02
N THR A 360 -13.00 -6.21 5.87
CA THR A 360 -14.08 -5.21 5.70
C THR A 360 -13.80 -3.88 6.39
N ARG A 361 -12.90 -3.81 7.39
CA ARG A 361 -12.59 -2.54 8.05
C ARG A 361 -11.78 -1.57 7.19
N ARG A 362 -11.07 -2.07 6.15
CA ARG A 362 -10.45 -1.24 5.10
C ARG A 362 -11.43 -0.90 3.96
N CYS A 363 -12.69 -0.57 4.28
CA CYS A 363 -13.65 -0.04 3.30
C CYS A 363 -13.51 1.48 3.04
N LYS A 364 -12.27 1.95 3.04
CA LYS A 364 -11.79 3.13 2.31
C LYS A 364 -10.51 2.70 1.63
N ALA A 365 -10.65 2.00 0.50
CA ALA A 365 -9.54 1.73 -0.39
C ALA A 365 -9.42 2.91 -1.36
N ASP A 366 -8.19 3.32 -1.65
CA ASP A 366 -7.96 4.35 -2.67
C ASP A 366 -8.45 3.85 -4.03
N TRP A 367 -9.36 4.61 -4.62
CA TRP A 367 -9.94 4.30 -5.92
C TRP A 367 -8.96 4.58 -7.05
N ARG A 368 -7.99 5.49 -6.88
CA ARG A 368 -6.94 5.77 -7.86
C ARG A 368 -6.04 4.55 -8.04
N ALA A 369 -5.51 4.01 -6.94
CA ALA A 369 -4.79 2.74 -6.94
C ALA A 369 -5.63 1.59 -7.55
N ALA A 370 -6.94 1.54 -7.33
CA ALA A 370 -7.81 0.54 -7.94
C ALA A 370 -7.97 0.71 -9.46
N MET A 371 -8.12 1.94 -9.97
CA MET A 371 -8.15 2.21 -11.42
C MET A 371 -6.80 1.93 -12.07
N SER A 372 -5.70 2.31 -11.41
CA SER A 372 -4.34 2.00 -11.84
C SER A 372 -4.15 0.50 -12.03
N VAL A 373 -4.50 -0.33 -11.03
CA VAL A 373 -4.46 -1.81 -11.13
C VAL A 373 -5.31 -2.34 -12.30
N GLN A 374 -6.48 -1.75 -12.59
CA GLN A 374 -7.29 -2.15 -13.76
C GLN A 374 -6.71 -1.72 -15.11
N SER A 375 -5.93 -0.64 -15.15
CA SER A 375 -5.23 -0.16 -16.34
C SER A 375 -3.98 -0.98 -16.69
N LEU A 376 -3.37 -1.67 -15.71
CA LEU A 376 -2.17 -2.49 -15.91
C LEU A 376 -2.37 -3.56 -16.99
N ARG A 377 -1.28 -3.82 -17.73
CA ARG A 377 -1.10 -4.87 -18.74
C ARG A 377 0.28 -5.49 -18.52
N LEU A 378 0.47 -6.76 -18.90
CA LEU A 378 1.75 -7.47 -18.71
C LEU A 378 2.14 -8.27 -19.97
N GLU A 379 2.12 -7.59 -21.10
CA GLU A 379 2.53 -8.15 -22.41
C GLU A 379 4.06 -8.21 -22.53
N VAL A 380 4.58 -8.84 -23.59
CA VAL A 380 6.03 -9.13 -23.78
C VAL A 380 6.89 -7.85 -23.77
N ASP A 381 6.36 -6.77 -24.34
CA ASP A 381 6.98 -5.44 -24.46
C ASP A 381 6.84 -4.57 -23.19
N THR A 382 6.21 -5.07 -22.12
CA THR A 382 6.03 -4.30 -20.88
C THR A 382 7.40 -3.91 -20.30
N PRO A 383 7.70 -2.60 -20.16
CA PRO A 383 8.97 -2.14 -19.63
C PRO A 383 9.12 -2.52 -18.15
N VAL A 384 10.35 -2.79 -17.73
CA VAL A 384 10.70 -2.96 -16.33
C VAL A 384 10.94 -1.61 -15.67
N GLU A 385 10.62 -1.49 -14.39
CA GLU A 385 10.98 -0.31 -13.58
C GLU A 385 12.46 -0.43 -13.19
N PRO A 386 13.34 0.52 -13.60
CA PRO A 386 14.79 0.37 -13.44
C PRO A 386 15.30 0.13 -12.01
N ALA A 387 14.72 0.77 -11.00
CA ALA A 387 15.17 0.61 -9.62
C ALA A 387 14.83 -0.79 -9.08
N LEU A 388 13.57 -1.22 -9.24
CA LEU A 388 13.14 -2.58 -8.87
C LEU A 388 13.88 -3.65 -9.68
N GLN A 389 14.12 -3.44 -10.98
CA GLN A 389 14.88 -4.38 -11.81
C GLN A 389 16.28 -4.64 -11.25
N ALA A 390 17.04 -3.58 -10.92
CA ALA A 390 18.36 -3.71 -10.32
C ALA A 390 18.35 -4.40 -8.94
N VAL A 391 17.21 -4.38 -8.23
CA VAL A 391 17.04 -5.14 -6.98
C VAL A 391 16.71 -6.61 -7.24
N ILE A 392 15.83 -6.92 -8.19
CA ILE A 392 15.49 -8.31 -8.54
C ILE A 392 16.70 -9.05 -9.16
N GLU A 393 17.46 -8.40 -10.03
CA GLU A 393 18.70 -8.95 -10.61
C GLU A 393 19.75 -9.24 -9.52
N ARG A 394 19.92 -8.32 -8.56
CA ARG A 394 20.82 -8.53 -7.42
C ARG A 394 20.38 -9.69 -6.54
N ILE A 395 19.09 -9.76 -6.19
CA ILE A 395 18.53 -10.85 -5.36
C ILE A 395 18.70 -12.21 -6.05
N ASP A 396 18.41 -12.28 -7.35
CA ASP A 396 18.61 -13.48 -8.16
C ASP A 396 20.07 -13.92 -8.16
N ALA A 397 21.00 -13.04 -8.52
CA ALA A 397 22.42 -13.34 -8.63
C ALA A 397 23.05 -13.73 -7.27
N GLU A 398 22.71 -13.03 -6.19
CA GLU A 398 23.20 -13.35 -4.84
C GLU A 398 22.72 -14.74 -4.38
N VAL A 399 21.44 -15.07 -4.56
CA VAL A 399 20.87 -16.36 -4.14
C VAL A 399 21.37 -17.48 -5.04
N ALA A 400 21.46 -17.26 -6.35
CA ALA A 400 21.99 -18.26 -7.28
C ALA A 400 23.46 -18.57 -7.01
N THR A 401 24.28 -17.57 -6.67
CA THR A 401 25.68 -17.76 -6.26
C THR A 401 25.78 -18.52 -4.94
N GLU A 402 24.92 -18.22 -3.95
CA GLU A 402 24.84 -18.95 -2.67
C GLU A 402 24.49 -20.44 -2.84
N LEU A 403 23.75 -20.78 -3.91
CA LEU A 403 23.20 -22.11 -4.14
C LEU A 403 23.89 -22.92 -5.25
N GLY A 404 24.69 -22.27 -6.10
CA GLY A 404 25.37 -22.88 -7.24
C GLY A 404 24.48 -23.11 -8.47
N ILE A 405 23.49 -22.25 -8.72
CA ILE A 405 22.46 -22.44 -9.76
C ILE A 405 22.78 -21.61 -11.01
N PRO A 406 23.03 -22.22 -12.19
CA PRO A 406 23.33 -21.48 -13.43
C PRO A 406 22.19 -20.59 -13.93
N ASP A 407 22.54 -19.53 -14.66
CA ASP A 407 21.62 -18.51 -15.18
C ASP A 407 20.56 -19.10 -16.12
N GLU A 408 20.95 -20.04 -16.99
CA GLU A 408 20.03 -20.68 -17.93
C GLU A 408 19.02 -21.62 -17.23
N LYS A 409 19.28 -21.98 -15.96
CA LYS A 409 18.45 -22.90 -15.15
C LYS A 409 17.41 -22.21 -14.27
N ARG A 410 17.30 -20.88 -14.28
CA ARG A 410 16.36 -20.14 -13.40
C ARG A 410 15.68 -18.95 -14.08
N ALA A 411 14.50 -18.59 -13.59
CA ALA A 411 13.78 -17.37 -13.91
C ALA A 411 12.96 -16.90 -12.69
N ILE A 412 12.80 -15.58 -12.53
CA ILE A 412 12.06 -14.96 -11.42
C ILE A 412 11.46 -13.64 -11.89
N GLY A 413 10.26 -13.29 -11.42
CA GLY A 413 9.61 -12.03 -11.78
C GLY A 413 8.60 -11.58 -10.74
N VAL A 414 8.42 -10.26 -10.69
CA VAL A 414 7.66 -9.53 -9.67
C VAL A 414 6.85 -8.42 -10.33
N LEU A 415 5.60 -8.24 -9.90
CA LEU A 415 4.78 -7.07 -10.22
C LEU A 415 4.18 -6.50 -8.92
N ASP A 416 4.59 -5.31 -8.51
CA ASP A 416 3.99 -4.62 -7.37
C ASP A 416 2.67 -3.96 -7.79
N LEU A 417 1.55 -4.41 -7.23
CA LEU A 417 0.22 -3.88 -7.58
C LEU A 417 -0.06 -2.52 -6.92
N GLN A 418 0.79 -2.05 -6.00
CA GLN A 418 0.64 -0.71 -5.42
C GLN A 418 1.25 0.40 -6.28
N THR A 419 2.32 0.10 -7.03
CA THR A 419 3.05 1.06 -7.88
C THR A 419 2.91 0.79 -9.38
N GLY A 420 2.53 -0.43 -9.76
CA GLY A 420 2.60 -0.91 -11.15
C GLY A 420 4.01 -1.35 -11.58
N ALA A 421 5.02 -1.27 -10.70
CA ALA A 421 6.40 -1.60 -11.02
C ALA A 421 6.57 -3.10 -11.34
N PHE A 422 7.04 -3.38 -12.56
CA PHE A 422 7.39 -4.72 -13.03
C PHE A 422 8.91 -4.91 -13.06
N ALA A 423 9.39 -6.09 -12.67
CA ALA A 423 10.80 -6.47 -12.77
C ALA A 423 10.93 -7.99 -12.91
N ALA A 424 11.87 -8.47 -13.74
CA ALA A 424 12.08 -9.90 -13.94
C ALA A 424 13.45 -10.26 -14.54
N VAL A 425 13.94 -11.45 -14.17
CA VAL A 425 15.06 -12.16 -14.81
C VAL A 425 14.48 -13.29 -15.66
N ARG A 426 14.75 -13.26 -16.97
CA ARG A 426 14.29 -14.23 -17.98
C ARG A 426 12.76 -14.52 -17.93
N PRO A 427 11.88 -13.50 -17.90
CA PRO A 427 10.44 -13.67 -17.69
C PRO A 427 9.73 -14.62 -18.68
N ASP A 428 10.23 -14.70 -19.92
CA ASP A 428 9.64 -15.45 -21.02
C ASP A 428 10.43 -16.73 -21.37
N ALA A 429 11.36 -17.15 -20.52
CA ALA A 429 11.99 -18.46 -20.67
C ALA A 429 10.98 -19.58 -20.36
N ILE A 430 10.86 -20.55 -21.27
CA ILE A 430 9.96 -21.70 -21.11
C ILE A 430 10.56 -22.72 -20.13
N PHE A 431 9.74 -23.21 -19.19
CA PHE A 431 10.11 -24.28 -18.26
C PHE A 431 9.04 -25.39 -18.27
N TYR A 432 9.44 -26.63 -17.97
CA TYR A 432 8.49 -27.69 -17.67
C TYR A 432 7.69 -27.30 -16.42
N GLY A 433 6.37 -27.10 -16.58
CA GLY A 433 5.51 -26.49 -15.57
C GLY A 433 5.23 -27.36 -14.35
N ALA A 434 5.66 -28.62 -14.34
CA ALA A 434 5.35 -29.64 -13.34
C ALA A 434 3.84 -29.67 -13.00
N SER A 435 3.43 -29.12 -11.86
CA SER A 435 2.03 -29.01 -11.43
C SER A 435 1.46 -27.58 -11.42
N VAL A 436 2.17 -26.56 -11.90
CA VAL A 436 1.63 -25.19 -12.00
C VAL A 436 0.47 -25.10 -13.02
N PRO A 437 0.53 -25.70 -14.23
CA PRO A 437 -0.57 -25.64 -15.21
C PRO A 437 -1.92 -26.26 -14.82
N LYS A 438 -2.05 -26.77 -13.59
CA LYS A 438 -3.37 -27.00 -12.95
C LYS A 438 -4.19 -25.70 -12.82
N ILE A 439 -3.55 -24.52 -12.81
CA ILE A 439 -4.27 -23.23 -12.91
C ILE A 439 -5.03 -23.09 -14.24
N SER A 440 -4.49 -23.63 -15.33
CA SER A 440 -5.14 -23.67 -16.65
C SER A 440 -6.38 -24.58 -16.67
N ILE A 441 -6.30 -25.71 -15.96
CA ILE A 441 -7.44 -26.64 -15.79
C ILE A 441 -8.54 -25.95 -14.98
N ALA A 442 -8.18 -25.24 -13.89
CA ALA A 442 -9.14 -24.44 -13.11
C ALA A 442 -9.79 -23.34 -13.97
N HIS A 443 -9.01 -22.63 -14.80
CA HIS A 443 -9.51 -21.62 -15.72
C HIS A 443 -10.51 -22.18 -16.73
N ALA A 444 -10.18 -23.29 -17.41
CA ALA A 444 -11.09 -23.94 -18.37
C ALA A 444 -12.38 -24.48 -17.70
N MET A 445 -12.28 -24.99 -16.47
CA MET A 445 -13.46 -25.37 -15.67
C MET A 445 -14.35 -24.17 -15.33
N LEU A 446 -13.77 -23.00 -15.03
CA LEU A 446 -14.51 -21.79 -14.70
C LEU A 446 -15.17 -21.16 -15.95
N GLU A 447 -14.51 -21.15 -17.11
CA GLU A 447 -15.15 -20.75 -18.39
C GLU A 447 -16.34 -21.65 -18.73
N ARG A 448 -16.13 -22.98 -18.73
CA ARG A 448 -17.11 -23.94 -19.26
C ARG A 448 -18.24 -24.26 -18.27
N PHE A 449 -17.95 -24.30 -16.97
CA PHE A 449 -18.87 -24.74 -15.92
C PHE A 449 -19.08 -23.70 -14.80
N GLY A 450 -18.65 -22.45 -15.00
CA GLY A 450 -18.72 -21.36 -14.00
C GLY A 450 -20.06 -21.17 -13.30
N HIS A 451 -21.19 -21.50 -13.95
CA HIS A 451 -22.52 -21.44 -13.33
C HIS A 451 -22.63 -22.31 -12.07
N GLN A 452 -22.02 -23.49 -12.04
CA GLN A 452 -22.06 -24.44 -10.90
C GLN A 452 -21.27 -23.90 -9.69
N PHE A 453 -20.12 -23.27 -9.97
CA PHE A 453 -19.36 -22.52 -8.96
C PHE A 453 -20.15 -21.29 -8.45
N MET A 454 -20.88 -20.61 -9.33
CA MET A 454 -21.79 -19.51 -8.96
C MET A 454 -23.04 -19.96 -8.20
N GLU A 455 -23.44 -21.22 -8.30
CA GLU A 455 -24.49 -21.82 -7.47
C GLU A 455 -23.95 -22.26 -6.09
N TYR A 456 -22.63 -22.47 -5.97
CA TYR A 456 -21.91 -22.95 -4.78
C TYR A 456 -22.12 -24.45 -4.50
N ASP A 457 -21.90 -25.27 -5.53
CA ASP A 457 -21.67 -26.71 -5.34
C ASP A 457 -20.40 -26.92 -4.48
N GLN A 458 -20.62 -27.29 -3.23
CA GLN A 458 -19.55 -27.55 -2.25
C GLN A 458 -18.64 -28.71 -2.68
N LEU A 459 -19.16 -29.74 -3.35
CA LEU A 459 -18.34 -30.87 -3.81
C LEU A 459 -17.37 -30.43 -4.92
N LEU A 460 -17.87 -29.63 -5.87
CA LEU A 460 -17.05 -29.06 -6.94
C LEU A 460 -16.01 -28.06 -6.39
N PHE A 461 -16.41 -27.24 -5.41
CA PHE A 461 -15.53 -26.32 -4.67
C PHE A 461 -14.41 -27.08 -3.94
N ASP A 462 -14.74 -28.11 -3.16
CA ASP A 462 -13.77 -28.94 -2.42
C ASP A 462 -12.84 -29.74 -3.34
N LYS A 463 -13.33 -30.21 -4.49
CA LYS A 463 -12.48 -30.83 -5.53
C LYS A 463 -11.48 -29.82 -6.08
N MET A 464 -11.94 -28.63 -6.48
CA MET A 464 -11.09 -27.56 -7.00
C MET A 464 -10.04 -27.11 -5.97
N GLY A 465 -10.44 -26.97 -4.70
CA GLY A 465 -9.54 -26.68 -3.58
C GLY A 465 -8.44 -27.73 -3.40
N ARG A 466 -8.77 -29.03 -3.51
CA ARG A 466 -7.76 -30.11 -3.46
C ARG A 466 -6.81 -30.10 -4.67
N MET A 467 -7.33 -29.92 -5.88
CA MET A 467 -6.51 -29.83 -7.10
C MET A 467 -5.50 -28.66 -7.03
N LEU A 468 -5.93 -27.51 -6.52
CA LEU A 468 -5.09 -26.31 -6.43
C LEU A 468 -4.14 -26.37 -5.21
N LYS A 469 -4.65 -26.64 -4.00
CA LYS A 469 -3.87 -26.47 -2.75
C LYS A 469 -3.11 -27.72 -2.30
N ARG A 470 -3.61 -28.91 -2.65
CA ARG A 470 -2.95 -30.21 -2.41
C ARG A 470 -2.35 -30.83 -3.68
N SER A 471 -2.46 -30.13 -4.81
CA SER A 471 -1.92 -30.55 -6.11
C SER A 471 -2.43 -31.91 -6.59
N ASP A 472 -3.66 -32.30 -6.23
CA ASP A 472 -4.26 -33.59 -6.55
C ASP A 472 -4.19 -33.91 -8.06
N ASN A 473 -3.62 -35.06 -8.41
CA ASN A 473 -3.46 -35.52 -9.80
C ASN A 473 -4.75 -36.18 -10.34
N ALA A 474 -5.49 -36.91 -9.51
CA ALA A 474 -6.69 -37.62 -9.95
C ALA A 474 -7.83 -36.63 -10.27
N ILE A 475 -7.99 -35.60 -9.44
CA ILE A 475 -8.96 -34.53 -9.70
C ILE A 475 -8.51 -33.67 -10.90
N ALA A 476 -7.20 -33.46 -11.09
CA ALA A 476 -6.69 -32.79 -12.29
C ALA A 476 -6.95 -33.60 -13.57
N ALA A 477 -6.85 -34.93 -13.52
CA ALA A 477 -7.25 -35.80 -14.62
C ALA A 477 -8.76 -35.71 -14.89
N GLU A 478 -9.60 -35.88 -13.85
CA GLU A 478 -11.06 -35.77 -13.93
C GLU A 478 -11.51 -34.46 -14.61
N PHE A 479 -11.01 -33.32 -14.12
CA PHE A 479 -11.38 -32.01 -14.65
C PHE A 479 -10.85 -31.79 -16.07
N SER A 480 -9.60 -32.13 -16.36
CA SER A 480 -9.04 -31.96 -17.72
C SER A 480 -9.66 -32.91 -18.76
N GLN A 481 -10.16 -34.08 -18.34
CA GLN A 481 -10.99 -34.95 -19.18
C GLN A 481 -12.38 -34.35 -19.40
N GLY A 482 -13.00 -33.76 -18.36
CA GLY A 482 -14.31 -33.11 -18.44
C GLY A 482 -14.36 -31.87 -19.33
N VAL A 483 -13.27 -31.11 -19.46
CA VAL A 483 -13.17 -29.98 -20.41
C VAL A 483 -12.50 -30.34 -21.75
N THR A 484 -11.79 -31.47 -21.82
CA THR A 484 -10.83 -31.90 -22.86
C THR A 484 -9.55 -31.05 -22.97
N LEU A 485 -8.46 -31.64 -23.48
CA LEU A 485 -7.16 -30.95 -23.61
C LEU A 485 -7.17 -29.91 -24.72
N GLU A 486 -7.86 -30.21 -25.82
CA GLU A 486 -8.01 -29.34 -26.99
C GLU A 486 -8.58 -27.98 -26.56
N TYR A 487 -9.68 -28.01 -25.80
CA TYR A 487 -10.29 -26.79 -25.25
C TYR A 487 -9.37 -26.02 -24.29
N ILE A 488 -8.53 -26.70 -23.50
CA ILE A 488 -7.56 -26.02 -22.63
C ILE A 488 -6.47 -25.33 -23.48
N MET A 489 -5.95 -26.00 -24.51
CA MET A 489 -4.92 -25.45 -25.40
C MET A 489 -5.47 -24.30 -26.26
N ASP A 490 -6.69 -24.44 -26.80
CA ASP A 490 -7.40 -23.39 -27.54
C ASP A 490 -7.64 -22.15 -26.64
N LEU A 491 -8.05 -22.35 -25.39
CA LEU A 491 -8.25 -21.28 -24.41
C LEU A 491 -6.93 -20.63 -23.94
N GLN A 492 -5.82 -21.37 -23.98
CA GLN A 492 -4.47 -20.86 -23.70
C GLN A 492 -3.96 -19.99 -24.86
N CYS A 493 -4.16 -20.43 -26.11
CA CYS A 493 -3.64 -19.75 -27.30
C CYS A 493 -4.56 -18.62 -27.82
N GLY A 494 -5.86 -18.67 -27.52
CA GLY A 494 -6.86 -17.77 -28.09
C GLY A 494 -6.80 -16.32 -27.61
N ASP A 495 -7.20 -15.39 -28.49
CA ASP A 495 -7.04 -13.94 -28.33
C ASP A 495 -7.65 -13.35 -27.04
N LYS A 496 -8.71 -13.98 -26.49
CA LYS A 496 -9.35 -13.56 -25.23
C LYS A 496 -8.35 -13.49 -24.06
N TYR A 497 -7.33 -14.35 -24.06
CA TYR A 497 -6.37 -14.44 -22.97
C TYR A 497 -4.91 -14.43 -23.42
N ARG A 498 -4.54 -15.14 -24.50
CA ARG A 498 -3.15 -15.27 -24.94
C ARG A 498 -2.22 -15.67 -23.78
N PHE A 499 -2.60 -16.70 -23.03
CA PHE A 499 -1.77 -17.28 -21.95
C PHE A 499 -0.60 -18.12 -22.48
N TYR A 500 -0.66 -18.52 -23.75
CA TYR A 500 0.44 -19.11 -24.49
C TYR A 500 0.65 -18.33 -25.78
N ASP A 501 1.89 -17.89 -26.03
CA ASP A 501 2.31 -17.28 -27.28
C ASP A 501 3.20 -18.27 -28.06
N LYS A 502 3.01 -18.36 -29.38
CA LYS A 502 3.72 -19.37 -30.20
C LYS A 502 5.23 -19.13 -30.32
N ASP A 503 5.68 -17.88 -30.14
CA ASP A 503 7.08 -17.48 -30.32
C ASP A 503 7.79 -17.28 -28.96
N HIS A 504 7.03 -17.04 -27.89
CA HIS A 504 7.54 -16.76 -26.52
C HIS A 504 7.11 -17.79 -25.46
N GLY A 505 6.25 -18.74 -25.80
CA GLY A 505 5.72 -19.75 -24.89
C GLY A 505 4.66 -19.21 -23.92
N GLY A 506 4.40 -19.96 -22.84
CA GLY A 506 3.46 -19.57 -21.79
C GLY A 506 2.91 -20.76 -21.01
N LEU A 507 1.68 -20.62 -20.49
CA LEU A 507 0.97 -21.70 -19.79
C LEU A 507 0.50 -22.76 -20.78
N TRP A 508 0.94 -24.01 -20.63
CA TRP A 508 0.55 -25.14 -21.49
C TRP A 508 0.10 -26.36 -20.70
N THR A 509 -0.97 -27.02 -21.14
CA THR A 509 -1.50 -28.26 -20.55
C THR A 509 -1.86 -29.28 -21.64
N GLY A 510 -0.87 -30.00 -22.16
CA GLY A 510 -1.02 -30.94 -23.28
C GLY A 510 -1.08 -32.42 -22.90
N LYS A 511 -1.18 -32.78 -21.61
CA LYS A 511 -1.30 -34.17 -21.12
C LYS A 511 -2.17 -34.19 -19.86
N HIS A 512 -2.98 -35.23 -19.65
CA HIS A 512 -3.68 -35.41 -18.36
C HIS A 512 -2.70 -35.84 -17.25
N TYR A 513 -2.88 -35.33 -16.03
CA TYR A 513 -2.03 -35.71 -14.90
C TYR A 513 -2.20 -37.20 -14.55
N GLY A 514 -1.11 -37.97 -14.63
CA GLY A 514 -1.12 -39.40 -14.30
C GLY A 514 -1.68 -40.34 -15.39
N VAL A 515 -1.94 -39.85 -16.61
CA VAL A 515 -2.37 -40.69 -17.75
C VAL A 515 -1.41 -40.47 -18.91
N ASP A 516 -0.85 -41.54 -19.49
CA ASP A 516 0.31 -41.39 -20.38
C ASP A 516 0.03 -40.87 -21.79
N ALA A 517 -1.17 -41.13 -22.31
CA ALA A 517 -1.64 -40.61 -23.59
C ALA A 517 -3.11 -40.14 -23.47
N PRO A 518 -3.56 -39.15 -24.27
CA PRO A 518 -2.79 -38.36 -25.24
C PRO A 518 -1.75 -37.42 -24.61
N ARG A 519 -0.73 -37.04 -25.39
CA ARG A 519 0.35 -36.12 -25.00
C ARG A 519 0.75 -35.23 -26.18
N VAL A 520 0.36 -33.96 -26.14
CA VAL A 520 0.81 -32.90 -27.04
C VAL A 520 1.91 -32.10 -26.34
N GLY A 521 3.02 -31.83 -27.04
CA GLY A 521 4.09 -30.96 -26.54
C GLY A 521 3.77 -29.50 -26.79
N ASP A 522 4.22 -28.60 -25.92
CA ASP A 522 4.14 -27.16 -26.17
C ASP A 522 5.02 -26.77 -27.38
N PRO A 523 4.57 -25.87 -28.26
CA PRO A 523 5.31 -25.47 -29.46
C PRO A 523 6.77 -25.01 -29.27
N VAL A 524 7.17 -24.53 -28.09
CA VAL A 524 8.50 -23.90 -27.87
C VAL A 524 9.46 -24.85 -27.12
N GLY A 525 9.03 -25.44 -26.01
CA GLY A 525 9.83 -26.35 -25.18
C GLY A 525 9.58 -27.84 -25.45
N GLY A 526 8.55 -28.21 -26.22
CA GLY A 526 8.13 -29.59 -26.45
C GLY A 526 7.58 -30.30 -25.20
N HIS A 527 7.38 -29.58 -24.10
CA HIS A 527 6.95 -30.09 -22.80
C HIS A 527 5.47 -30.47 -22.79
N SER A 528 5.09 -31.51 -22.04
CA SER A 528 3.66 -31.86 -21.83
C SER A 528 2.91 -30.86 -20.95
N HIS A 529 3.64 -30.12 -20.12
CA HIS A 529 3.18 -29.05 -19.26
C HIS A 529 4.23 -27.94 -19.28
N ALA A 530 3.86 -26.69 -19.56
CA ALA A 530 4.83 -25.60 -19.65
C ALA A 530 4.34 -24.34 -18.93
N VAL A 531 5.27 -23.49 -18.50
CA VAL A 531 5.00 -22.12 -18.02
C VAL A 531 6.11 -21.17 -18.44
N THR A 532 5.78 -19.88 -18.52
CA THR A 532 6.73 -18.77 -18.41
C THR A 532 6.39 -17.94 -17.17
N VAL A 533 7.37 -17.24 -16.60
CA VAL A 533 7.18 -16.38 -15.42
C VAL A 533 6.18 -15.25 -15.72
N ARG A 534 6.26 -14.62 -16.91
CA ARG A 534 5.33 -13.55 -17.31
C ARG A 534 3.88 -14.01 -17.32
N GLN A 535 3.58 -15.16 -17.92
CA GLN A 535 2.20 -15.65 -18.03
C GLN A 535 1.66 -16.20 -16.69
N CYS A 536 2.53 -16.71 -15.81
CA CYS A 536 2.18 -16.96 -14.42
C CYS A 536 1.74 -15.68 -13.70
N LEU A 537 2.54 -14.59 -13.74
CA LEU A 537 2.17 -13.30 -13.15
C LEU A 537 0.86 -12.76 -13.73
N ARG A 538 0.73 -12.80 -15.07
CA ARG A 538 -0.43 -12.30 -15.82
C ARG A 538 -1.74 -13.03 -15.48
N PHE A 539 -1.67 -14.32 -15.12
CA PHE A 539 -2.81 -15.07 -14.58
C PHE A 539 -3.34 -14.45 -13.28
N TYR A 540 -2.44 -14.14 -12.32
CA TYR A 540 -2.83 -13.50 -11.06
C TYR A 540 -3.25 -12.04 -11.25
N LEU A 541 -2.65 -11.31 -12.20
CA LEU A 541 -3.07 -9.95 -12.56
C LEU A 541 -4.53 -9.94 -13.07
N LEU A 542 -4.84 -10.76 -14.06
CA LEU A 542 -6.20 -10.88 -14.59
C LEU A 542 -7.21 -11.37 -13.53
N MET A 543 -6.78 -12.15 -12.53
CA MET A 543 -7.63 -12.59 -11.43
C MET A 543 -7.86 -11.51 -10.35
N GLU A 544 -6.88 -10.67 -10.03
CA GLU A 544 -7.08 -9.54 -9.09
C GLU A 544 -7.83 -8.37 -9.79
N GLN A 545 -7.65 -8.21 -11.10
CA GLN A 545 -8.46 -7.32 -11.97
C GLN A 545 -9.91 -7.80 -12.19
N GLY A 546 -10.20 -9.10 -12.03
CA GLY A 546 -11.52 -9.66 -12.32
C GLY A 546 -11.78 -9.94 -13.81
N LYS A 547 -10.74 -9.96 -14.65
CA LYS A 547 -10.79 -10.23 -16.10
C LYS A 547 -10.62 -11.72 -16.43
N LEU A 548 -10.11 -12.52 -15.49
CA LEU A 548 -10.07 -13.98 -15.61
C LEU A 548 -11.50 -14.54 -15.51
N VAL A 549 -12.01 -15.07 -16.62
CA VAL A 549 -13.41 -15.43 -16.91
C VAL A 549 -14.41 -14.28 -16.79
N ASN A 550 -14.60 -13.76 -15.57
CA ASN A 550 -15.31 -12.53 -15.21
C ASN A 550 -15.07 -12.25 -13.71
N ALA A 551 -15.45 -11.06 -13.24
CA ALA A 551 -15.06 -10.61 -11.92
C ALA A 551 -15.59 -11.50 -10.78
N ARG A 552 -16.81 -12.05 -10.92
CA ARG A 552 -17.39 -12.96 -9.91
C ARG A 552 -16.66 -14.30 -9.84
N LEU A 553 -16.28 -14.87 -10.99
CA LEU A 553 -15.54 -16.14 -11.02
C LEU A 553 -14.07 -15.99 -10.63
N SER A 554 -13.45 -14.84 -10.96
CA SER A 554 -12.17 -14.43 -10.39
C SER A 554 -12.21 -14.38 -8.86
N ALA A 555 -13.24 -13.75 -8.27
CA ALA A 555 -13.41 -13.69 -6.83
C ALA A 555 -13.63 -15.08 -6.18
N THR A 556 -14.40 -15.97 -6.83
CA THR A 556 -14.56 -17.37 -6.40
C THR A 556 -13.22 -18.13 -6.44
N LEU A 557 -12.38 -17.91 -7.46
CA LEU A 557 -11.05 -18.52 -7.53
C LEU A 557 -10.10 -17.97 -6.45
N GLN A 558 -10.15 -16.67 -6.16
CA GLN A 558 -9.41 -16.09 -5.03
C GLN A 558 -9.83 -16.76 -3.70
N ALA A 559 -11.13 -16.94 -3.45
CA ALA A 559 -11.64 -17.59 -2.25
C ALA A 559 -11.23 -19.07 -2.16
N LEU A 560 -11.24 -19.81 -3.27
CA LEU A 560 -10.72 -21.18 -3.36
C LEU A 560 -9.26 -21.29 -2.92
N PHE A 561 -8.39 -20.39 -3.41
CA PHE A 561 -6.99 -20.33 -2.96
C PHE A 561 -6.86 -19.89 -1.50
N ALA A 562 -7.67 -18.94 -1.04
CA ALA A 562 -7.61 -18.41 0.33
C ALA A 562 -8.15 -19.38 1.40
N SER A 563 -9.04 -20.32 1.04
CA SER A 563 -9.77 -21.18 1.99
C SER A 563 -8.86 -21.84 3.05
N PRO A 564 -9.10 -21.62 4.36
CA PRO A 564 -8.24 -22.11 5.45
C PRO A 564 -8.36 -23.62 5.67
N MET A 565 -9.43 -24.26 5.17
CA MET A 565 -9.70 -25.70 5.34
C MET A 565 -8.62 -26.60 4.73
N LEU A 566 -7.79 -26.07 3.84
CA LEU A 566 -6.62 -26.76 3.30
C LEU A 566 -5.39 -25.84 3.44
N ALA A 567 -4.50 -26.17 4.36
CA ALA A 567 -3.16 -25.57 4.38
C ALA A 567 -2.42 -25.88 3.06
N PHE A 568 -1.61 -24.94 2.57
CA PHE A 568 -0.65 -25.23 1.50
C PHE A 568 0.46 -26.17 2.00
N HIS A 569 1.18 -26.81 1.09
CA HIS A 569 2.43 -27.51 1.44
C HIS A 569 3.50 -26.47 1.83
N ASN A 570 4.25 -26.75 2.91
CA ASN A 570 5.26 -25.86 3.49
C ASN A 570 6.62 -26.02 2.78
N HIS A 571 6.72 -25.50 1.57
CA HIS A 571 7.91 -25.47 0.73
C HIS A 571 7.89 -24.23 -0.18
N ASN A 572 8.94 -24.01 -0.97
CA ASN A 572 9.08 -22.88 -1.92
C ASN A 572 8.72 -21.54 -1.23
N PHE A 573 7.78 -20.76 -1.79
CA PHE A 573 7.42 -19.43 -1.26
C PHE A 573 6.79 -19.49 0.14
N VAL A 574 6.17 -20.61 0.54
CA VAL A 574 5.63 -20.76 1.91
C VAL A 574 6.76 -20.85 2.93
N ALA A 575 7.82 -21.58 2.61
CA ALA A 575 8.97 -21.70 3.50
C ALA A 575 9.72 -20.36 3.64
N GLY A 576 9.86 -19.61 2.55
CA GLY A 576 10.48 -18.29 2.53
C GLY A 576 9.72 -17.20 3.30
N LEU A 577 8.39 -17.23 3.27
CA LEU A 577 7.52 -16.20 3.88
C LEU A 577 6.93 -16.61 5.25
N ARG A 578 7.32 -17.78 5.77
CA ARG A 578 6.86 -18.30 7.06
C ARG A 578 7.26 -17.37 8.21
N GLY A 579 6.31 -17.03 9.07
CA GLY A 579 6.53 -16.17 10.25
C GLY A 579 6.43 -14.67 9.97
N ARG A 580 6.17 -14.25 8.72
CA ARG A 580 6.09 -12.83 8.34
C ARG A 580 4.66 -12.24 8.31
N ASN A 581 3.68 -12.94 8.89
CA ASN A 581 2.24 -12.59 8.78
C ASN A 581 1.73 -12.36 7.33
N ALA A 582 2.42 -12.92 6.33
CA ALA A 582 2.12 -12.75 4.91
C ALA A 582 0.99 -13.69 4.47
N THR A 583 0.00 -13.17 3.73
CA THR A 583 -1.09 -13.99 3.17
C THR A 583 -0.87 -14.29 1.69
N LEU A 584 -0.93 -15.58 1.33
CA LEU A 584 -0.64 -16.07 -0.02
C LEU A 584 -1.89 -16.68 -0.69
N ILE A 585 -2.09 -16.33 -1.95
CA ILE A 585 -2.90 -17.07 -2.92
C ILE A 585 -1.92 -17.60 -3.97
N ARG A 586 -1.65 -18.92 -4.02
CA ARG A 586 -0.51 -19.48 -4.77
C ARG A 586 -0.75 -20.84 -5.45
N LYS A 587 0.12 -21.21 -6.39
CA LYS A 587 0.28 -22.58 -6.89
C LYS A 587 1.75 -22.95 -7.14
N SER A 588 2.24 -24.01 -6.50
CA SER A 588 3.53 -24.64 -6.82
C SER A 588 3.41 -25.83 -7.76
N GLY A 589 4.53 -26.18 -8.38
CA GLY A 589 4.81 -27.47 -9.00
C GLY A 589 6.22 -27.93 -8.67
N THR A 590 6.36 -29.23 -8.40
CA THR A 590 7.66 -29.89 -8.27
C THR A 590 7.61 -31.20 -9.05
N TRP A 591 8.66 -31.52 -9.81
CA TRP A 591 8.86 -32.82 -10.46
C TRP A 591 10.34 -33.02 -10.76
N GLU A 592 10.96 -34.08 -10.20
CA GLU A 592 12.43 -34.23 -10.22
C GLU A 592 13.08 -32.91 -9.75
N ASP A 593 14.10 -32.42 -10.46
CA ASP A 593 14.79 -31.17 -10.18
C ASP A 593 14.05 -29.91 -10.69
N TRP A 594 12.83 -30.03 -11.22
CA TRP A 594 12.02 -28.87 -11.66
C TRP A 594 11.18 -28.35 -10.50
N HIS A 595 11.49 -27.15 -10.00
CA HIS A 595 10.77 -26.48 -8.92
C HIS A 595 10.18 -25.15 -9.43
N LEU A 596 8.89 -24.94 -9.18
CA LEU A 596 8.16 -23.75 -9.59
C LEU A 596 7.17 -23.31 -8.49
N ASP A 597 6.98 -22.01 -8.32
CA ASP A 597 5.91 -21.44 -7.48
C ASP A 597 5.48 -20.08 -8.04
N THR A 598 4.19 -19.76 -7.88
CA THR A 598 3.63 -18.48 -8.31
C THR A 598 2.50 -18.08 -7.37
N ALA A 599 2.47 -16.80 -6.97
CA ALA A 599 1.61 -16.30 -5.91
C ALA A 599 1.24 -14.82 -6.07
N ARG A 600 0.06 -14.47 -5.55
CA ARG A 600 -0.24 -13.14 -5.02
C ARG A 600 0.04 -13.12 -3.53
N VAL A 601 0.91 -12.21 -3.08
CA VAL A 601 1.28 -12.01 -1.68
C VAL A 601 0.66 -10.70 -1.16
N ARG A 602 0.28 -10.67 0.12
CA ARG A 602 -0.03 -9.43 0.87
C ARG A 602 0.66 -9.48 2.23
N HIS A 603 1.47 -8.47 2.53
CA HIS A 603 2.26 -8.32 3.76
C HIS A 603 2.47 -6.81 4.01
N ASN A 604 2.39 -6.38 5.28
CA ASN A 604 2.48 -4.98 5.73
C ASN A 604 1.61 -3.96 4.94
N GLY A 605 0.51 -4.43 4.37
CA GLY A 605 -0.42 -3.61 3.57
C GLY A 605 -0.10 -3.51 2.08
N ARG A 606 1.13 -3.83 1.66
CA ARG A 606 1.52 -3.90 0.23
C ARG A 606 0.97 -5.19 -0.39
N THR A 607 0.72 -5.15 -1.70
CA THR A 607 0.20 -6.28 -2.47
C THR A 607 1.01 -6.45 -3.74
N TYR A 608 1.59 -7.63 -3.96
CA TYR A 608 2.40 -7.88 -5.14
C TYR A 608 2.22 -9.32 -5.66
N LEU A 609 2.58 -9.51 -6.93
CA LEU A 609 2.62 -10.79 -7.62
C LEU A 609 4.08 -11.25 -7.72
N VAL A 610 4.32 -12.54 -7.55
CA VAL A 610 5.65 -13.15 -7.74
C VAL A 610 5.52 -14.52 -8.41
N ALA A 611 6.42 -14.84 -9.33
CA ALA A 611 6.51 -16.15 -9.98
C ALA A 611 7.96 -16.51 -10.26
N GLY A 612 8.34 -17.75 -9.94
CA GLY A 612 9.70 -18.25 -10.15
C GLY A 612 9.71 -19.70 -10.63
N ALA A 613 10.69 -20.03 -11.46
CA ALA A 613 10.89 -21.35 -12.04
C ALA A 613 12.38 -21.69 -12.06
N THR A 614 12.73 -22.94 -11.76
CA THR A 614 14.12 -23.41 -11.80
C THR A 614 14.22 -24.92 -12.05
N HIS A 615 15.29 -25.34 -12.72
CA HIS A 615 15.64 -26.74 -12.98
C HIS A 615 17.00 -27.05 -12.35
N HIS A 616 16.98 -27.38 -11.05
CA HIS A 616 18.16 -27.70 -10.25
C HIS A 616 17.76 -28.40 -8.93
N PRO A 617 18.54 -29.38 -8.39
CA PRO A 617 18.24 -30.06 -7.11
C PRO A 617 18.06 -29.15 -5.89
N ARG A 618 18.54 -27.89 -5.96
CA ARG A 618 18.37 -26.85 -4.91
C ARG A 618 17.28 -25.82 -5.27
N GLY A 619 16.35 -26.16 -6.15
CA GLY A 619 15.32 -25.24 -6.61
C GLY A 619 14.35 -24.80 -5.51
N GLU A 620 14.09 -25.66 -4.53
CA GLU A 620 13.29 -25.30 -3.34
C GLU A 620 13.98 -24.25 -2.45
N ASP A 621 15.28 -24.43 -2.16
CA ASP A 621 16.11 -23.43 -1.44
C ASP A 621 16.05 -22.07 -2.15
N TYR A 622 16.19 -22.08 -3.48
CA TYR A 622 16.18 -20.89 -4.32
C TYR A 622 14.84 -20.14 -4.22
N LEU A 623 13.73 -20.83 -4.50
CA LEU A 623 12.40 -20.20 -4.47
C LEU A 623 12.08 -19.65 -3.07
N ALA A 624 12.45 -20.36 -2.00
CA ALA A 624 12.28 -19.86 -0.63
C ALA A 624 13.13 -18.60 -0.37
N LYS A 625 14.40 -18.59 -0.78
CA LYS A 625 15.34 -17.48 -0.54
C LYS A 625 15.02 -16.23 -1.37
N VAL A 626 14.68 -16.36 -2.66
CA VAL A 626 14.32 -15.18 -3.48
C VAL A 626 13.01 -14.58 -2.99
N ALA A 627 11.98 -15.38 -2.69
CA ALA A 627 10.73 -14.87 -2.13
C ALA A 627 10.94 -14.11 -0.81
N ALA A 628 11.78 -14.65 0.08
CA ALA A 628 12.14 -13.99 1.33
C ALA A 628 12.84 -12.62 1.11
N ARG A 629 13.81 -12.52 0.18
CA ARG A 629 14.51 -11.25 -0.08
C ARG A 629 13.63 -10.22 -0.84
N ILE A 630 12.76 -10.68 -1.74
CA ILE A 630 11.80 -9.84 -2.48
C ILE A 630 10.77 -9.23 -1.53
N ASP A 631 10.18 -10.06 -0.66
CA ASP A 631 9.22 -9.63 0.34
C ASP A 631 9.84 -8.68 1.38
N GLU A 632 11.11 -8.89 1.72
CA GLU A 632 11.85 -8.01 2.64
C GLU A 632 12.01 -6.62 2.04
N HIS A 633 12.48 -6.49 0.79
CA HIS A 633 12.60 -5.19 0.12
C HIS A 633 11.25 -4.52 -0.18
N LEU A 634 10.21 -5.27 -0.54
CA LEU A 634 8.90 -4.68 -0.85
C LEU A 634 8.10 -4.29 0.39
N CYS A 635 8.11 -5.11 1.44
CA CYS A 635 7.18 -5.00 2.57
C CYS A 635 7.84 -4.48 3.86
N VAL A 636 9.16 -4.28 3.90
CA VAL A 636 9.87 -3.59 4.98
C VAL A 636 10.43 -2.27 4.41
N PRO A 637 10.02 -1.09 4.92
CA PRO A 637 10.54 0.19 4.43
C PRO A 637 12.05 0.32 4.63
N ASP A 638 12.76 0.84 3.62
CA ASP A 638 14.21 1.10 3.67
C ASP A 638 14.59 2.08 4.81
N ASP A 639 13.65 2.91 5.25
CA ASP A 639 13.73 3.86 6.35
C ASP A 639 13.44 3.27 7.77
N LYS A 640 13.41 1.93 7.90
CA LYS A 640 13.39 1.12 9.16
C LYS A 640 12.08 1.16 9.98
N PRO A 641 11.70 0.03 10.63
CA PRO A 641 12.34 -0.41 11.89
C PRO A 641 13.01 -1.79 11.79
N TRP A 642 13.41 -2.35 12.93
CA TRP A 642 13.83 -3.76 13.08
C TRP A 642 12.76 -4.77 12.65
N PRO A 643 13.08 -6.09 12.51
CA PRO A 643 12.10 -7.16 12.23
C PRO A 643 11.07 -7.42 13.35
N TYR A 644 10.75 -6.39 14.13
CA TYR A 644 9.77 -6.33 15.21
C TYR A 644 9.34 -4.86 15.40
N SER A 645 8.06 -4.65 15.65
CA SER A 645 7.51 -3.36 16.12
C SER A 645 7.09 -3.47 17.58
N HIS A 646 6.89 -2.31 18.22
CA HIS A 646 6.53 -2.23 19.64
C HIS A 646 5.34 -1.30 19.84
N ASP A 647 4.30 -1.80 20.51
CA ASP A 647 3.05 -1.09 20.67
C ASP A 647 2.91 -0.59 22.10
N LEU A 648 3.20 0.70 22.30
CA LEU A 648 3.03 1.37 23.59
C LEU A 648 1.57 1.83 23.78
N TYR A 649 0.86 1.12 24.65
CA TYR A 649 -0.45 1.48 25.16
C TYR A 649 -0.32 2.22 26.50
N VAL A 650 -0.96 3.38 26.63
CA VAL A 650 -0.93 4.22 27.84
C VAL A 650 -2.34 4.36 28.41
N HIS A 651 -2.56 3.81 29.61
CA HIS A 651 -3.77 3.97 30.41
C HIS A 651 -3.52 5.08 31.44
N ALA A 652 -4.04 6.28 31.17
CA ALA A 652 -3.86 7.47 32.00
C ALA A 652 -4.98 8.50 31.73
N LEU A 653 -5.26 9.39 32.69
CA LEU A 653 -6.22 10.49 32.50
C LEU A 653 -5.73 11.56 31.51
N GLU A 654 -4.42 11.75 31.39
CA GLU A 654 -3.78 12.78 30.57
C GLU A 654 -2.92 12.17 29.44
N SER A 655 -2.80 12.91 28.34
CA SER A 655 -1.85 12.62 27.25
C SER A 655 -0.40 12.85 27.70
N VAL A 656 0.56 12.17 27.06
CA VAL A 656 1.97 12.16 27.49
C VAL A 656 2.85 12.85 26.46
N GLU A 657 2.92 14.18 26.52
CA GLU A 657 3.85 14.99 25.72
C GLU A 657 5.30 14.65 26.10
N SER A 658 5.97 13.90 25.22
CA SER A 658 7.25 13.25 25.55
C SER A 658 8.15 12.91 24.35
N GLY A 659 7.74 13.25 23.13
CA GLY A 659 8.41 12.85 21.88
C GLY A 659 8.28 11.37 21.51
N LEU A 660 7.70 10.54 22.38
CA LEU A 660 7.58 9.09 22.23
C LEU A 660 6.57 8.67 21.15
N PRO A 661 6.80 7.56 20.44
CA PRO A 661 5.83 6.94 19.55
C PRO A 661 4.73 6.20 20.34
N VAL A 662 3.83 6.94 20.99
CA VAL A 662 2.67 6.34 21.69
C VAL A 662 1.64 5.88 20.64
N ARG A 663 1.54 4.56 20.41
CA ARG A 663 0.58 4.01 19.43
C ARG A 663 -0.88 4.24 19.85
N ARG A 664 -1.18 4.22 21.16
CA ARG A 664 -2.54 4.53 21.66
C ARG A 664 -2.60 5.02 23.10
N HIS A 665 -3.18 6.20 23.30
CA HIS A 665 -3.74 6.62 24.58
C HIS A 665 -5.11 5.97 24.81
N ILE A 666 -5.34 5.48 26.02
CA ILE A 666 -6.60 4.90 26.49
C ILE A 666 -7.01 5.69 27.74
N PRO A 667 -7.96 6.65 27.64
CA PRO A 667 -8.49 7.31 28.82
C PRO A 667 -9.25 6.26 29.66
N PRO A 668 -9.05 6.23 31.00
CA PRO A 668 -9.73 5.28 31.86
C PRO A 668 -11.22 5.60 31.97
N ALA A 669 -12.02 4.60 32.38
CA ALA A 669 -13.47 4.71 32.53
C ALA A 669 -13.92 5.51 33.80
N GLY A 670 -13.10 6.45 34.26
CA GLY A 670 -13.25 7.21 35.51
C GLY A 670 -11.95 7.27 36.32
N ASP A 671 -11.99 7.94 37.48
CA ASP A 671 -10.85 8.08 38.38
C ASP A 671 -10.31 6.70 38.81
N MET A 672 -9.03 6.45 38.54
CA MET A 672 -8.36 5.18 38.81
C MET A 672 -7.98 5.05 40.29
N THR A 673 -9.00 4.87 41.13
CA THR A 673 -8.88 4.80 42.60
C THR A 673 -9.25 3.40 43.12
N VAL A 674 -8.36 2.79 43.91
CA VAL A 674 -8.67 1.61 44.74
C VAL A 674 -8.80 2.06 46.19
N ARG A 675 -9.80 1.54 46.93
CA ARG A 675 -10.05 1.90 48.33
C ARG A 675 -9.96 0.67 49.24
N PRO A 676 -8.76 0.13 49.51
CA PRO A 676 -8.61 -0.94 50.49
C PRO A 676 -9.17 -0.50 51.86
N ALA A 677 -10.28 -1.12 52.26
CA ALA A 677 -10.70 -1.18 53.65
C ALA A 677 -9.87 -2.24 54.40
N ALA A 678 -10.10 -2.43 55.70
CA ALA A 678 -9.51 -3.53 56.46
C ALA A 678 -9.82 -4.88 55.77
N GLY A 679 -8.80 -5.49 55.15
CA GLY A 679 -8.97 -6.57 54.17
C GLY A 679 -8.43 -6.20 52.79
N GLU A 680 -9.12 -6.64 51.73
CA GLU A 680 -8.65 -6.56 50.33
C GLU A 680 -9.63 -5.83 49.41
N GLN A 681 -9.08 -5.17 48.38
CA GLN A 681 -9.82 -4.78 47.16
C GLN A 681 -9.01 -5.04 45.89
N HIS A 682 -9.69 -5.03 44.75
CA HIS A 682 -9.07 -5.14 43.43
C HIS A 682 -9.70 -4.19 42.42
N TYR A 683 -8.91 -3.75 41.44
CA TYR A 683 -9.36 -2.95 40.30
C TYR A 683 -8.75 -3.54 39.02
N THR A 684 -9.60 -3.77 38.02
CA THR A 684 -9.23 -4.45 36.77
C THR A 684 -9.39 -3.47 35.63
N LEU A 685 -8.34 -3.30 34.80
CA LEU A 685 -8.44 -2.48 33.59
C LEU A 685 -9.40 -3.14 32.58
N ALA A 686 -9.87 -2.36 31.61
CA ALA A 686 -10.55 -2.93 30.44
C ALA A 686 -9.63 -3.96 29.76
N ALA A 687 -10.21 -5.09 29.32
CA ALA A 687 -9.48 -6.03 28.47
C ALA A 687 -9.26 -5.37 27.10
N ILE A 688 -8.03 -5.42 26.60
CA ILE A 688 -7.65 -4.77 25.35
C ILE A 688 -7.33 -5.83 24.29
N GLN A 689 -7.88 -5.65 23.09
CA GLN A 689 -7.44 -6.30 21.86
C GLN A 689 -6.43 -5.37 21.17
N PRO A 690 -5.13 -5.74 21.07
CA PRO A 690 -4.15 -4.97 20.32
C PRO A 690 -4.39 -5.05 18.81
N GLU A 691 -3.72 -4.17 18.06
CA GLU A 691 -3.80 -4.13 16.59
C GLU A 691 -2.89 -5.16 15.90
N SER A 692 -2.06 -5.87 16.67
CA SER A 692 -1.13 -6.88 16.18
C SER A 692 -0.90 -7.94 17.29
N PRO A 693 -0.70 -9.23 16.95
CA PRO A 693 -0.35 -10.25 17.94
C PRO A 693 0.95 -9.92 18.66
N PHE A 694 1.11 -10.42 19.88
CA PHE A 694 2.33 -10.24 20.68
C PHE A 694 2.71 -11.54 21.40
N ASN A 695 4.00 -11.75 21.65
CA ASN A 695 4.49 -12.83 22.51
C ASN A 695 5.28 -12.32 23.73
N GLU A 696 5.66 -11.04 23.76
CA GLU A 696 6.21 -10.37 24.95
C GLU A 696 5.41 -9.11 25.31
N ALA A 697 5.41 -8.75 26.60
CA ALA A 697 4.85 -7.50 27.10
C ALA A 697 5.69 -6.95 28.26
N LEU A 698 6.20 -5.72 28.10
CA LEU A 698 6.71 -4.93 29.22
C LEU A 698 5.54 -4.15 29.84
N VAL A 699 5.42 -4.16 31.16
CA VAL A 699 4.33 -3.48 31.87
C VAL A 699 4.90 -2.68 33.03
N SER A 700 4.57 -1.39 33.11
CA SER A 700 4.97 -0.51 34.23
C SER A 700 3.82 0.36 34.70
N TRP A 701 3.91 0.88 35.91
CA TRP A 701 2.85 1.64 36.57
C TRP A 701 3.41 2.83 37.34
N ASN A 702 2.53 3.79 37.62
CA ASN A 702 2.77 4.88 38.56
C ASN A 702 1.63 4.83 39.58
N VAL A 703 1.91 4.34 40.80
CA VAL A 703 0.92 4.13 41.88
C VAL A 703 1.32 4.93 43.12
N THR A 704 0.39 5.70 43.67
CA THR A 704 0.52 6.35 44.97
C THR A 704 -0.24 5.54 46.01
N ALA A 705 0.47 5.01 47.00
CA ALA A 705 -0.09 4.22 48.11
C ALA A 705 0.56 4.62 49.45
N PRO A 706 -0.20 4.65 50.57
CA PRO A 706 0.35 4.79 51.92
C PRO A 706 1.27 3.63 52.33
N GLN A 707 2.16 3.87 53.29
CA GLN A 707 3.19 2.89 53.72
C GLN A 707 2.62 1.63 54.38
N ASP A 708 1.38 1.67 54.86
CA ASP A 708 0.63 0.55 55.45
C ASP A 708 -0.17 -0.28 54.43
N VAL A 709 -0.03 0.02 53.13
CA VAL A 709 -0.71 -0.69 52.04
C VAL A 709 0.30 -1.52 51.27
N GLY A 710 0.01 -2.81 51.09
CA GLY A 710 0.68 -3.63 50.09
C GLY A 710 -0.24 -3.89 48.89
N TYR A 711 0.36 -4.04 47.70
CA TYR A 711 -0.37 -4.34 46.49
C TYR A 711 0.38 -5.30 45.55
N VAL A 712 -0.40 -6.01 44.72
CA VAL A 712 0.06 -6.92 43.67
C VAL A 712 -0.38 -6.35 42.33
N ILE A 713 0.54 -6.31 41.36
CA ILE A 713 0.22 -6.10 39.95
C ILE A 713 0.13 -7.47 39.28
N GLU A 714 -0.99 -7.72 38.60
CA GLU A 714 -1.29 -8.95 37.91
C GLU A 714 -1.55 -8.66 36.42
N PHE A 715 -1.04 -9.54 35.55
CA PHE A 715 -1.17 -9.48 34.10
C PHE A 715 -1.80 -10.78 33.60
N ARG A 716 -2.65 -10.71 32.57
CA ARG A 716 -3.09 -11.90 31.84
C ARG A 716 -3.14 -11.65 30.35
N VAL A 717 -2.90 -12.71 29.59
CA VAL A 717 -2.96 -12.74 28.13
C VAL A 717 -4.11 -13.61 27.66
N GLY A 718 -4.48 -13.48 26.39
CA GLY A 718 -5.55 -14.29 25.83
C GLY A 718 -5.63 -14.25 24.32
N ARG A 719 -6.53 -15.07 23.77
CA ARG A 719 -7.06 -14.89 22.42
C ARG A 719 -8.40 -14.18 22.58
N PHE A 720 -8.42 -12.89 22.23
CA PHE A 720 -9.49 -11.98 22.64
C PHE A 720 -10.85 -12.38 22.05
N GLU A 721 -10.88 -12.73 20.76
CA GLU A 721 -12.09 -13.09 20.03
C GLU A 721 -12.63 -14.48 20.41
N GLU A 722 -11.75 -15.39 20.85
CA GLU A 722 -12.13 -16.68 21.45
C GLU A 722 -12.61 -16.54 22.91
N ASN A 723 -12.53 -15.34 23.49
CA ASN A 723 -12.68 -15.05 24.93
C ASN A 723 -11.83 -15.98 25.82
N LEU A 724 -10.67 -16.40 25.32
CA LEU A 724 -9.84 -17.43 25.90
C LEU A 724 -8.68 -16.78 26.66
N TRP A 725 -8.68 -16.87 27.99
CA TRP A 725 -7.78 -16.11 28.86
C TRP A 725 -6.88 -17.01 29.70
N SER A 726 -5.64 -16.59 29.92
CA SER A 726 -4.74 -17.21 30.89
C SER A 726 -5.24 -17.00 32.33
N PRO A 727 -4.73 -17.78 33.30
CA PRO A 727 -4.73 -17.38 34.69
C PRO A 727 -4.14 -15.96 34.86
N TRP A 728 -4.51 -15.29 35.94
CA TRP A 728 -3.86 -14.04 36.34
C TRP A 728 -2.44 -14.36 36.82
N LEU A 729 -1.45 -13.84 36.09
CA LEU A 729 -0.04 -13.98 36.44
C LEU A 729 0.39 -12.81 37.33
N ARG A 730 1.08 -13.10 38.43
CA ARG A 730 1.70 -12.09 39.29
C ARG A 730 2.93 -11.50 38.60
N LEU A 731 2.87 -10.21 38.29
CA LEU A 731 3.98 -9.46 37.69
C LEU A 731 4.92 -8.89 38.77
N ALA A 732 4.35 -8.27 39.81
CA ALA A 732 5.14 -7.66 40.89
C ALA A 732 4.33 -7.51 42.19
N THR A 733 5.03 -7.30 43.30
CA THR A 733 4.48 -7.04 44.63
C THR A 733 5.19 -5.86 45.28
N VAL A 734 4.44 -4.90 45.82
CA VAL A 734 4.96 -3.67 46.44
C VAL A 734 4.33 -3.48 47.82
N GLY A 735 5.09 -2.99 48.79
CA GLY A 735 4.61 -2.71 50.15
C GLY A 735 4.19 -3.96 50.95
N ALA A 736 3.54 -3.72 52.09
CA ALA A 736 2.94 -4.74 52.95
C ALA A 736 1.79 -4.11 53.76
N PRO A 737 0.74 -4.87 54.12
CA PRO A 737 0.52 -6.29 53.87
C PRO A 737 0.07 -6.57 52.44
N LEU A 738 0.48 -7.70 51.88
CA LEU A 738 0.00 -8.12 50.56
C LEU A 738 -1.40 -8.78 50.66
N PRO A 739 -2.25 -8.63 49.62
CA PRO A 739 -3.44 -9.45 49.39
C PRO A 739 -3.20 -10.96 49.55
N SER A 740 -4.21 -11.69 50.01
CA SER A 740 -4.14 -13.14 50.21
C SER A 740 -4.18 -13.95 48.91
N GLY A 741 -3.64 -15.16 48.94
CA GLY A 741 -3.46 -15.97 47.74
C GLY A 741 -2.33 -15.47 46.85
N ASN A 742 -1.56 -16.40 46.31
CA ASN A 742 -0.33 -16.14 45.55
C ASN A 742 -0.57 -16.48 44.07
N PRO A 743 -0.76 -15.50 43.17
CA PRO A 743 -0.98 -15.79 41.76
C PRO A 743 0.28 -16.38 41.12
N GLU A 744 0.05 -17.29 40.18
CA GLU A 744 1.11 -17.98 39.43
C GLU A 744 2.02 -17.00 38.68
N THR A 745 3.23 -17.42 38.36
CA THR A 745 4.13 -16.66 37.48
C THR A 745 4.22 -17.27 36.08
N SER A 746 3.58 -18.42 35.82
CA SER A 746 3.51 -19.05 34.49
C SER A 746 2.23 -19.86 34.29
N PHE A 747 1.94 -20.20 33.04
CA PHE A 747 0.89 -21.16 32.67
C PHE A 747 1.34 -22.02 31.47
N SER A 748 0.71 -23.19 31.32
CA SER A 748 0.82 -24.05 30.14
C SER A 748 -0.50 -24.79 29.96
N LEU A 749 -1.34 -24.30 29.05
CA LEU A 749 -2.66 -24.86 28.75
C LEU A 749 -2.62 -25.42 27.32
N ARG A 750 -2.61 -26.74 27.21
CA ARG A 750 -2.47 -27.51 25.94
C ARG A 750 -3.63 -28.49 25.79
N GLU A 751 -3.57 -29.40 24.81
CA GLU A 751 -4.70 -30.23 24.36
C GLU A 751 -5.52 -30.87 25.50
N GLY A 752 -6.85 -30.84 25.37
CA GLY A 752 -7.80 -31.44 26.30
C GLY A 752 -8.61 -30.42 27.10
N GLU A 753 -7.95 -29.59 27.90
CA GLU A 753 -8.63 -28.72 28.88
C GLU A 753 -8.90 -27.30 28.35
N ASN A 754 -7.89 -26.66 27.77
CA ASN A 754 -7.98 -25.32 27.17
C ASN A 754 -6.76 -25.07 26.27
N PRO A 755 -6.88 -24.99 24.93
CA PRO A 755 -5.72 -24.97 24.04
C PRO A 755 -5.14 -23.55 23.82
N LEU A 756 -4.91 -22.78 24.89
CA LEU A 756 -4.46 -21.39 24.82
C LEU A 756 -2.97 -21.25 24.42
N GLY A 757 -2.10 -22.14 24.91
CA GLY A 757 -0.64 -22.03 24.81
C GLY A 757 0.03 -21.96 26.19
N ALA A 758 1.30 -21.55 26.23
CA ALA A 758 2.05 -21.32 27.46
C ALA A 758 2.50 -19.85 27.59
N GLY A 759 3.02 -19.47 28.76
CA GLY A 759 3.60 -18.14 28.97
C GLY A 759 4.08 -17.94 30.41
N ARG A 760 4.97 -16.98 30.64
CA ARG A 760 5.47 -16.66 31.99
C ARG A 760 5.87 -15.20 32.16
N ILE A 761 5.93 -14.78 33.43
CA ILE A 761 6.71 -13.62 33.85
C ILE A 761 8.17 -14.08 34.04
N ASP A 762 9.09 -13.46 33.30
CA ASP A 762 10.53 -13.75 33.37
C ASP A 762 11.19 -12.66 34.22
N VAL A 763 11.13 -12.85 35.55
CA VAL A 763 11.44 -11.87 36.60
C VAL A 763 10.49 -10.67 36.63
N ASP A 764 10.44 -9.85 35.58
CA ASP A 764 9.78 -8.54 35.59
C ASP A 764 9.00 -8.15 34.32
N TYR A 765 8.95 -9.04 33.32
CA TYR A 765 8.18 -8.85 32.09
C TYR A 765 7.55 -10.15 31.59
N PHE A 766 6.47 -10.06 30.80
CA PHE A 766 5.82 -11.26 30.23
C PHE A 766 6.50 -11.72 28.94
N ARG A 767 6.66 -13.04 28.77
CA ARG A 767 7.12 -13.66 27.53
C ARG A 767 6.49 -15.04 27.25
N SER A 768 6.47 -15.40 25.98
CA SER A 768 6.18 -16.75 25.49
C SER A 768 6.84 -17.05 24.13
N ASP A 769 6.83 -18.32 23.75
CA ASP A 769 7.05 -18.77 22.37
C ASP A 769 5.72 -18.84 21.57
N ASP A 770 4.56 -18.72 22.25
CA ASP A 770 3.21 -18.60 21.66
C ASP A 770 2.78 -17.12 21.51
N GLN A 771 1.89 -16.81 20.56
CA GLN A 771 1.34 -15.46 20.35
C GLN A 771 -0.07 -15.27 20.93
N PHE A 772 -0.37 -14.05 21.37
CA PHE A 772 -1.64 -13.64 21.99
C PHE A 772 -2.25 -12.42 21.27
N SER A 773 -3.58 -12.30 21.32
CA SER A 773 -4.35 -11.21 20.70
C SER A 773 -5.18 -10.40 21.71
N GLY A 774 -4.99 -10.63 23.01
CA GLY A 774 -5.62 -9.86 24.08
C GLY A 774 -4.75 -9.78 25.32
N TYR A 775 -4.82 -8.65 26.04
CA TYR A 775 -4.23 -8.51 27.38
C TYR A 775 -5.19 -7.85 28.36
N GLN A 776 -4.93 -8.03 29.66
CA GLN A 776 -5.58 -7.30 30.74
C GLN A 776 -4.64 -7.16 31.94
N VAL A 777 -4.74 -6.03 32.65
CA VAL A 777 -3.98 -5.75 33.89
C VAL A 777 -4.97 -5.63 35.06
N ARG A 778 -4.57 -6.09 36.24
CA ARG A 778 -5.32 -5.94 37.49
C ARG A 778 -4.37 -5.53 38.61
N ILE A 779 -4.82 -4.62 39.47
CA ILE A 779 -4.17 -4.30 40.74
C ILE A 779 -5.03 -4.85 41.89
N ARG A 780 -4.37 -5.46 42.88
CA ARG A 780 -5.00 -5.89 44.14
C ARG A 780 -4.27 -5.21 45.29
N ALA A 781 -4.99 -4.62 46.24
CA ALA A 781 -4.41 -3.88 47.37
C ALA A 781 -5.04 -4.31 48.70
N ALA A 782 -4.25 -4.27 49.77
CA ALA A 782 -4.68 -4.63 51.13
C ALA A 782 -4.06 -3.70 52.18
N THR A 783 -4.78 -3.48 53.29
CA THR A 783 -4.26 -2.84 54.51
C THR A 783 -4.76 -3.58 55.76
N GLN A 784 -3.98 -3.49 56.84
CA GLN A 784 -4.39 -3.91 58.19
C GLN A 784 -5.06 -2.78 58.98
N ASN A 785 -5.06 -1.53 58.48
CA ASN A 785 -5.68 -0.41 59.17
C ASN A 785 -7.22 -0.45 59.08
N ALA A 786 -7.87 -0.07 60.18
CA ALA A 786 -9.33 -0.02 60.28
C ALA A 786 -9.97 1.11 59.44
N THR A 787 -9.21 2.18 59.18
CA THR A 787 -9.59 3.27 58.28
C THR A 787 -9.21 2.92 56.84
N PRO A 788 -10.14 3.00 55.86
CA PRO A 788 -9.81 2.73 54.47
C PRO A 788 -8.72 3.67 53.93
N ALA A 789 -7.71 3.09 53.30
CA ALA A 789 -6.65 3.84 52.63
C ALA A 789 -7.03 4.16 51.18
N LEU A 790 -6.37 5.17 50.61
CA LEU A 790 -6.55 5.57 49.20
C LEU A 790 -5.33 5.12 48.40
N VAL A 791 -5.54 4.29 47.38
CA VAL A 791 -4.52 3.95 46.38
C VAL A 791 -4.91 4.60 45.07
N LYS A 792 -4.10 5.55 44.60
CA LYS A 792 -4.30 6.26 43.33
C LYS A 792 -3.38 5.65 42.28
N LEU A 793 -3.96 5.20 41.16
CA LEU A 793 -3.23 4.61 40.04
C LEU A 793 -3.16 5.64 38.91
N ASP A 794 -2.09 6.44 38.88
CA ASP A 794 -1.93 7.56 37.96
C ASP A 794 -1.66 7.09 36.52
N ARG A 795 -1.06 5.91 36.37
CA ARG A 795 -0.74 5.33 35.06
C ARG A 795 -0.53 3.82 35.09
N VAL A 796 -0.96 3.15 34.02
CA VAL A 796 -0.35 1.88 33.57
C VAL A 796 0.09 2.02 32.12
N THR A 797 1.30 1.59 31.80
CA THR A 797 1.75 1.42 30.42
C THR A 797 2.02 -0.04 30.10
N VAL A 798 1.67 -0.45 28.88
CA VAL A 798 1.89 -1.80 28.36
C VAL A 798 2.56 -1.65 26.99
N CYS A 799 3.82 -2.05 26.88
CA CYS A 799 4.60 -2.07 25.65
C CYS A 799 4.63 -3.52 25.13
N LEU A 800 3.82 -3.81 24.11
CA LEU A 800 3.72 -5.14 23.52
C LEU A 800 4.78 -5.36 22.44
N SER A 801 5.14 -6.61 22.18
CA SER A 801 6.13 -6.96 21.15
C SER A 801 5.87 -8.34 20.56
N ASP A 802 6.11 -8.47 19.26
CA ASP A 802 6.32 -9.77 18.61
C ASP A 802 7.81 -9.98 18.32
N MET A 803 8.42 -10.90 19.06
CA MET A 803 9.82 -11.30 18.95
C MET A 803 9.95 -12.72 18.36
N SER A 804 8.84 -13.35 17.94
CA SER A 804 8.80 -14.76 17.50
C SER A 804 9.59 -15.02 16.21
N GLY A 805 9.78 -14.00 15.37
CA GLY A 805 10.57 -14.05 14.15
C GLY A 805 12.09 -13.96 14.35
N ILE A 806 12.60 -13.75 15.58
CA ILE A 806 14.02 -13.49 15.85
C ILE A 806 14.73 -14.79 16.29
N PRO A 807 15.72 -15.31 15.52
CA PRO A 807 16.62 -16.34 16.00
C PRO A 807 17.26 -16.00 17.34
N ARG A 808 17.17 -16.91 18.32
CA ARG A 808 17.80 -16.77 19.66
C ARG A 808 19.32 -16.60 19.62
N SER A 809 19.95 -16.80 18.46
CA SER A 809 21.35 -16.53 18.15
C SER A 809 21.46 -15.72 16.84
N PHE A 810 21.01 -14.47 16.84
CA PHE A 810 21.16 -13.57 15.69
C PHE A 810 22.60 -13.09 15.57
N ALA A 811 23.45 -13.86 14.88
CA ALA A 811 24.76 -13.37 14.44
C ALA A 811 24.56 -12.16 13.49
N PRO A 812 25.27 -11.04 13.68
CA PRO A 812 25.01 -9.82 12.92
C PRO A 812 25.41 -9.98 11.45
N ARG A 813 24.49 -9.66 10.53
CA ARG A 813 24.89 -9.15 9.22
C ARG A 813 25.46 -7.75 9.43
N VAL A 814 26.75 -7.57 9.14
CA VAL A 814 27.30 -6.24 8.89
C VAL A 814 26.79 -5.80 7.52
N THR A 815 26.16 -4.62 7.47
CA THR A 815 25.76 -3.96 6.23
C THR A 815 26.36 -2.56 6.25
N ASP A 816 27.42 -2.35 5.48
CA ASP A 816 28.26 -1.15 5.58
C ASP A 816 27.48 0.16 5.33
N ALA A 817 26.41 0.10 4.54
CA ALA A 817 25.50 1.21 4.24
C ALA A 817 24.79 1.83 5.47
N GLY A 818 24.82 1.18 6.64
CA GLY A 818 24.18 1.69 7.86
C GLY A 818 25.02 2.67 8.69
N ASN A 819 26.31 2.83 8.39
CA ASN A 819 27.26 3.53 9.28
C ASN A 819 27.25 5.07 9.14
N ASP A 820 27.01 5.61 7.94
CA ASP A 820 27.25 7.03 7.63
C ASP A 820 26.02 7.93 7.83
N ALA A 821 24.90 7.37 8.30
CA ALA A 821 23.68 8.12 8.59
C ALA A 821 23.92 9.08 9.76
N LYS A 822 24.12 10.37 9.46
CA LYS A 822 24.24 11.43 10.47
C LYS A 822 22.89 11.67 11.16
N PRO A 823 22.88 11.93 12.48
CA PRO A 823 21.65 12.30 13.18
C PRO A 823 21.13 13.66 12.69
N ALA A 824 19.85 13.93 12.96
CA ALA A 824 19.25 15.25 12.73
C ALA A 824 20.08 16.35 13.43
N PRO A 825 20.29 17.54 12.80
CA PRO A 825 21.10 18.62 13.39
C PRO A 825 20.66 19.03 14.80
N GLU A 826 19.36 18.96 15.08
CA GLU A 826 18.73 19.28 16.37
C GLU A 826 19.03 18.21 17.46
N ALA A 827 19.37 16.99 17.05
CA ALA A 827 19.76 15.89 17.94
C ALA A 827 21.27 15.88 18.26
N VAL A 828 22.09 16.66 17.55
CA VAL A 828 23.55 16.84 17.81
C VAL A 828 23.76 17.70 19.05
N ARG A 829 23.56 17.09 20.23
CA ARG A 829 23.67 17.72 21.54
C ARG A 829 23.97 16.68 22.62
N ARG A 830 24.55 17.11 23.73
CA ARG A 830 24.52 16.38 25.01
C ARG A 830 23.50 17.06 25.93
N LEU A 831 22.51 16.30 26.41
CA LEU A 831 21.65 16.73 27.51
C LEU A 831 22.49 16.77 28.81
N PRO A 832 22.36 17.81 29.65
CA PRO A 832 23.18 18.01 30.85
C PRO A 832 22.74 17.09 32.02
N VAL A 833 22.64 15.78 31.76
CA VAL A 833 22.36 14.77 32.79
C VAL A 833 23.59 14.65 33.69
N PRO A 834 23.46 14.84 35.02
CA PRO A 834 24.58 14.71 35.95
C PRO A 834 25.11 13.27 35.96
N PHE A 835 26.41 13.11 36.21
CA PHE A 835 27.05 11.80 36.25
C PHE A 835 27.10 11.24 37.68
N ARG A 836 26.80 9.95 37.85
CA ARG A 836 26.95 9.20 39.10
C ARG A 836 27.59 7.84 38.82
N SER A 837 28.55 7.44 39.66
CA SER A 837 29.22 6.13 39.59
C SER A 837 28.62 5.13 40.57
N GLN A 838 28.36 3.91 40.10
CA GLN A 838 27.96 2.79 40.97
C GLN A 838 29.13 2.24 41.81
N ARG A 839 30.36 2.75 41.65
CA ARG A 839 31.56 2.30 42.38
C ARG A 839 31.80 3.08 43.69
N VAL A 840 31.11 4.20 43.88
CA VAL A 840 31.24 5.07 45.08
C VAL A 840 30.32 4.61 46.22
N GLU A 841 29.29 3.81 45.90
CA GLU A 841 28.40 3.18 46.87
C GLU A 841 29.12 2.16 47.77
N ARG A 842 28.48 1.80 48.88
CA ARG A 842 28.98 0.79 49.83
C ARG A 842 29.32 -0.52 49.11
N LYS A 843 30.36 -1.24 49.56
CA LYS A 843 30.96 -2.39 48.87
C LYS A 843 29.98 -3.52 48.55
N GLU A 844 28.90 -3.63 49.32
CA GLU A 844 27.82 -4.62 49.18
C GLU A 844 26.83 -4.26 48.05
N LEU A 845 26.78 -2.98 47.65
CA LEU A 845 25.98 -2.44 46.55
C LEU A 845 26.80 -2.25 45.28
N ALA A 846 28.09 -1.95 45.43
CA ALA A 846 28.99 -1.61 44.32
C ALA A 846 28.99 -2.69 43.23
N GLY A 847 28.62 -2.29 42.01
CA GLY A 847 28.51 -3.21 40.86
C GLY A 847 27.16 -3.91 40.68
N ARG A 848 26.23 -3.82 41.65
CA ARG A 848 24.86 -4.38 41.55
C ARG A 848 23.77 -3.33 41.22
N VAL A 849 24.12 -2.05 41.21
CA VAL A 849 23.15 -0.92 41.27
C VAL A 849 23.17 0.01 40.05
N CYS A 850 23.52 -0.51 38.86
CA CYS A 850 23.52 0.25 37.60
C CYS A 850 22.16 0.92 37.30
N SER A 851 21.06 0.22 37.58
CA SER A 851 19.71 0.71 37.36
C SER A 851 19.34 1.87 38.30
N PRO A 852 19.38 1.76 39.65
CA PRO A 852 19.17 2.90 40.55
C PRO A 852 20.15 4.06 40.34
N THR A 853 21.39 3.79 39.94
CA THR A 853 22.37 4.85 39.65
C THR A 853 21.97 5.66 38.41
N SER A 854 21.53 4.98 37.34
CA SER A 854 20.98 5.62 36.14
C SER A 854 19.67 6.35 36.41
N LEU A 855 18.81 5.76 37.27
CA LEU A 855 17.57 6.37 37.73
C LEU A 855 17.85 7.69 38.48
N ALA A 856 18.78 7.68 39.43
CA ALA A 856 19.18 8.85 40.20
C ALA A 856 19.79 9.96 39.32
N MET A 857 20.59 9.61 38.30
CA MET A 857 21.10 10.58 37.32
C MET A 857 19.97 11.31 36.56
N VAL A 858 18.96 10.58 36.09
CA VAL A 858 17.86 11.18 35.32
C VAL A 858 16.83 11.87 36.23
N MET A 859 16.58 11.37 37.44
CA MET A 859 15.76 12.08 38.43
C MET A 859 16.35 13.45 38.79
N GLU A 860 17.68 13.52 38.98
CA GLU A 860 18.37 14.78 39.27
C GLU A 860 18.32 15.75 38.08
N TYR A 861 18.41 15.24 36.84
CA TYR A 861 18.13 16.01 35.62
C TYR A 861 16.68 16.52 35.55
N ARG A 862 15.71 15.76 36.08
CA ARG A 862 14.30 16.17 36.27
C ARG A 862 14.07 16.99 37.56
N GLY A 863 15.14 17.48 38.21
CA GLY A 863 15.08 18.38 39.37
C GLY A 863 14.92 17.69 40.74
N VAL A 864 14.86 16.36 40.78
CA VAL A 864 14.62 15.57 41.99
C VAL A 864 15.90 14.86 42.42
N ASN A 865 16.63 15.46 43.38
CA ASN A 865 17.91 14.93 43.85
C ASN A 865 17.76 14.12 45.15
N HIS A 866 18.06 12.81 45.08
CA HIS A 866 18.21 11.94 46.24
C HIS A 866 19.55 11.18 46.20
N PRO A 867 20.12 10.78 47.35
CA PRO A 867 21.30 9.89 47.39
C PRO A 867 21.00 8.56 46.70
N THR A 868 21.95 8.03 45.93
CA THR A 868 21.76 6.78 45.16
C THR A 868 21.39 5.61 46.07
N GLN A 869 21.96 5.50 47.27
CA GLN A 869 21.55 4.51 48.28
C GLN A 869 20.04 4.54 48.58
N ALA A 870 19.41 5.71 48.70
CA ALA A 870 17.96 5.81 48.98
C ALA A 870 17.12 5.31 47.78
N VAL A 871 17.62 5.52 46.56
CA VAL A 871 17.01 4.99 45.33
C VAL A 871 17.18 3.47 45.26
N CYS A 872 18.35 2.94 45.63
CA CYS A 872 18.58 1.49 45.76
C CYS A 872 17.63 0.85 46.78
N GLU A 873 17.50 1.44 47.98
CA GLU A 873 16.61 0.95 49.05
C GLU A 873 15.13 0.93 48.64
N ARG A 874 14.71 1.82 47.73
CA ARG A 874 13.35 1.85 47.17
C ARG A 874 13.15 0.87 46.03
N ALA A 875 14.07 0.79 45.08
CA ALA A 875 13.98 -0.05 43.89
C ALA A 875 14.34 -1.53 44.12
N PHE A 876 14.68 -1.93 45.35
CA PHE A 876 15.13 -3.28 45.68
C PHE A 876 14.01 -4.34 45.61
N ASP A 877 14.12 -5.23 44.63
CA ASP A 877 13.31 -6.44 44.50
C ASP A 877 13.76 -7.49 45.52
N ARG A 878 13.03 -7.54 46.64
CA ARG A 878 13.23 -8.52 47.72
C ARG A 878 12.88 -9.96 47.33
N ALA A 879 12.13 -10.19 46.26
CA ALA A 879 11.77 -11.54 45.82
C ALA A 879 12.86 -12.18 44.96
N ASN A 880 13.59 -11.37 44.19
CA ASN A 880 14.65 -11.83 43.27
C ASN A 880 16.09 -11.43 43.69
N ASP A 881 16.26 -10.68 44.79
CA ASP A 881 17.54 -10.09 45.25
C ASP A 881 18.25 -9.25 44.16
N ILE A 882 17.49 -8.39 43.49
CA ILE A 882 18.02 -7.49 42.45
C ILE A 882 17.60 -6.04 42.66
N TYR A 883 18.48 -5.13 42.24
CA TYR A 883 18.16 -3.70 42.08
C TYR A 883 17.74 -3.38 40.63
N GLY A 884 17.80 -4.36 39.74
CA GLY A 884 17.61 -4.20 38.29
C GLY A 884 16.20 -4.48 37.77
N ASN A 885 15.21 -4.74 38.61
CA ASN A 885 13.82 -4.99 38.19
C ASN A 885 13.24 -3.72 37.53
N TRP A 886 12.91 -3.79 36.24
CA TRP A 886 12.62 -2.63 35.39
C TRP A 886 11.38 -1.82 35.85
N PRO A 887 10.18 -2.41 36.02
CA PRO A 887 9.02 -1.65 36.48
C PRO A 887 9.09 -1.25 37.96
N LEU A 888 9.81 -1.98 38.82
CA LEU A 888 10.05 -1.52 40.20
C LEU A 888 10.97 -0.29 40.24
N ASN A 889 11.92 -0.15 39.32
CA ASN A 889 12.69 1.11 39.17
C ASN A 889 11.79 2.26 38.68
N VAL A 890 10.89 2.01 37.73
CA VAL A 890 9.91 3.02 37.27
C VAL A 890 8.98 3.48 38.40
N GLN A 891 8.46 2.55 39.21
CA GLN A 891 7.66 2.88 40.40
C GLN A 891 8.49 3.61 41.46
N ALA A 892 9.75 3.22 41.69
CA ALA A 892 10.62 3.89 42.65
C ALA A 892 10.88 5.36 42.30
N ALA A 893 11.10 5.69 41.01
CA ALA A 893 11.21 7.09 40.56
C ALA A 893 9.92 7.88 40.82
N PHE A 894 8.77 7.26 40.57
CA PHE A 894 7.46 7.90 40.79
C PHE A 894 7.20 8.19 42.27
N GLU A 895 7.62 7.31 43.19
CA GLU A 895 7.50 7.57 44.65
C GLU A 895 8.47 8.63 45.18
N PHE A 896 9.43 9.10 44.37
CA PHE A 896 10.21 10.32 44.61
C PHE A 896 9.64 11.54 43.85
N GLY A 897 8.53 11.39 43.13
CA GLY A 897 7.84 12.47 42.41
C GLY A 897 8.19 12.59 40.93
N VAL A 898 8.90 11.63 40.32
CA VAL A 898 9.26 11.64 38.89
C VAL A 898 8.49 10.53 38.15
N PRO A 899 7.39 10.84 37.43
CA PRO A 899 6.67 9.86 36.63
C PRO A 899 7.57 9.22 35.57
N GLY A 900 7.34 7.95 35.27
CA GLY A 900 8.13 7.24 34.29
C GLY A 900 7.37 6.09 33.64
N ILE A 901 7.91 5.61 32.51
CA ILE A 901 7.38 4.45 31.79
C ILE A 901 8.50 3.49 31.39
N LEU A 902 8.14 2.23 31.20
CA LEU A 902 8.95 1.19 30.56
C LEU A 902 8.47 0.98 29.12
N THR A 903 9.39 1.05 28.15
CA THR A 903 9.09 0.92 26.72
C THR A 903 10.26 0.26 25.97
N ARG A 904 10.13 0.11 24.65
CA ARG A 904 11.18 -0.38 23.75
C ARG A 904 11.34 0.57 22.55
N PHE A 905 12.57 0.70 22.05
CA PHE A 905 12.90 1.49 20.85
C PHE A 905 13.38 0.57 19.71
N SER A 906 12.71 0.61 18.55
CA SER A 906 13.01 -0.25 17.39
C SER A 906 13.63 0.48 16.18
N ASN A 907 13.94 1.77 16.32
CA ASN A 907 14.71 2.57 15.36
C ASN A 907 15.41 3.73 16.09
N TRP A 908 16.29 4.45 15.39
CA TRP A 908 16.99 5.59 15.98
C TRP A 908 16.28 6.94 15.82
N ALA A 909 15.39 7.12 14.85
CA ALA A 909 14.66 8.37 14.68
C ALA A 909 13.79 8.69 15.91
N ASP A 910 13.23 7.66 16.54
CA ASP A 910 12.50 7.78 17.82
C ASP A 910 13.42 8.23 18.97
N VAL A 911 14.67 7.77 18.99
CA VAL A 911 15.69 8.17 19.97
C VAL A 911 16.11 9.62 19.75
N GLU A 912 16.33 10.01 18.49
CA GLU A 912 16.65 11.38 18.12
C GLU A 912 15.51 12.34 18.49
N ARG A 913 14.24 11.98 18.24
CA ARG A 913 13.09 12.79 18.69
C ARG A 913 13.02 12.94 20.21
N CYS A 914 13.37 11.93 20.99
CA CYS A 914 13.46 12.05 22.45
C CYS A 914 14.55 13.05 22.86
N ILE A 915 15.74 12.98 22.26
CA ILE A 915 16.87 13.88 22.57
C ILE A 915 16.58 15.32 22.13
N ILE A 916 15.89 15.52 21.01
CA ILE A 916 15.38 16.84 20.58
C ILE A 916 14.41 17.39 21.62
N ALA A 917 13.46 16.57 22.08
CA ALA A 917 12.51 16.89 23.15
C ALA A 917 13.11 16.97 24.57
N GLY A 918 14.45 16.91 24.72
CA GLY A 918 15.11 17.01 26.02
C GLY A 918 14.93 15.80 26.94
N GLN A 919 14.50 14.66 26.40
CA GLN A 919 14.22 13.42 27.12
C GLN A 919 15.41 12.44 27.01
N PRO A 920 16.26 12.28 28.06
CA PRO A 920 17.26 11.22 28.11
C PRO A 920 16.58 9.86 28.32
N LEU A 921 17.25 8.77 27.92
CA LEU A 921 16.73 7.41 28.03
C LEU A 921 17.63 6.57 28.94
N ILE A 922 17.06 5.78 29.85
CA ILE A 922 17.81 4.79 30.63
C ILE A 922 17.70 3.46 29.88
N ILE A 923 18.78 2.98 29.26
CA ILE A 923 18.74 1.87 28.30
C ILE A 923 19.37 0.59 28.86
N SER A 924 18.79 -0.56 28.51
CA SER A 924 19.25 -1.89 28.93
C SER A 924 20.15 -2.52 27.87
N VAL A 925 21.41 -2.78 28.23
CA VAL A 925 22.43 -3.32 27.32
C VAL A 925 22.93 -4.70 27.77
N ARG A 926 23.21 -5.57 26.79
CA ARG A 926 23.84 -6.88 26.95
C ARG A 926 24.93 -7.04 25.88
N SER A 927 26.13 -7.41 26.30
CA SER A 927 27.29 -7.63 25.44
C SER A 927 27.96 -8.93 25.86
N ALA A 928 27.52 -10.05 25.29
CA ALA A 928 28.10 -11.37 25.58
C ALA A 928 29.50 -11.56 24.97
N GLU A 929 29.77 -10.91 23.84
CA GLU A 929 31.08 -10.89 23.18
C GLU A 929 32.03 -9.89 23.86
N PRO A 930 33.27 -10.30 24.21
CA PRO A 930 34.26 -9.40 24.81
C PRO A 930 34.64 -8.25 23.87
N GLY A 931 34.35 -7.01 24.30
CA GLY A 931 34.71 -5.78 23.58
C GLY A 931 33.72 -5.33 22.51
N ALA A 932 32.54 -5.96 22.37
CA ALA A 932 31.54 -5.60 21.35
C ALA A 932 30.87 -4.23 21.55
N LEU A 933 31.14 -3.57 22.69
CA LEU A 933 30.85 -2.15 22.96
C LEU A 933 32.17 -1.40 23.18
N ARG A 934 32.68 -0.75 22.13
CA ARG A 934 34.00 -0.09 22.12
C ARG A 934 34.03 1.09 23.09
N GLY A 935 35.09 1.13 23.90
CA GLY A 935 35.31 2.18 24.90
C GLY A 935 34.57 1.97 26.24
N ALA A 936 33.80 0.89 26.41
CA ALA A 936 33.08 0.63 27.66
C ALA A 936 34.03 0.37 28.86
N PRO A 937 33.63 0.74 30.10
CA PRO A 937 34.44 0.54 31.31
C PRO A 937 34.46 -0.92 31.81
N TYR A 938 33.99 -1.87 30.99
CA TYR A 938 33.91 -3.32 31.22
C TYR A 938 34.10 -4.07 29.88
N ARG A 939 34.51 -5.34 29.93
CA ARG A 939 34.73 -6.15 28.71
C ARG A 939 33.47 -6.78 28.13
N GLN A 940 32.55 -7.21 28.98
CA GLN A 940 31.30 -7.89 28.60
C GLN A 940 30.26 -7.63 29.70
N THR A 941 28.97 -7.85 29.41
CA THR A 941 27.90 -7.80 30.42
C THR A 941 26.69 -8.63 30.00
N ASP A 942 26.16 -9.40 30.96
CA ASP A 942 24.91 -10.16 30.79
C ASP A 942 23.65 -9.31 31.01
N GLY A 943 23.82 -8.08 31.49
CA GLY A 943 22.78 -7.06 31.66
C GLY A 943 23.31 -5.84 32.42
N HIS A 944 23.24 -4.66 31.82
CA HIS A 944 23.67 -3.39 32.41
C HIS A 944 22.71 -2.25 32.02
N LEU A 945 22.58 -1.25 32.90
CA LEU A 945 21.75 -0.06 32.65
C LEU A 945 22.66 1.17 32.61
N LEU A 946 22.47 2.01 31.59
CA LEU A 946 23.20 3.27 31.39
C LEU A 946 22.30 4.35 30.78
N VAL A 947 22.70 5.62 30.87
CA VAL A 947 21.86 6.73 30.38
C VAL A 947 22.33 7.21 29.01
N LEU A 948 21.46 7.17 28.01
CA LEU A 948 21.62 7.82 26.71
C LEU A 948 21.30 9.32 26.86
N CYS A 949 22.31 10.15 26.58
CA CYS A 949 22.30 11.59 26.80
C CYS A 949 22.32 12.43 25.51
N GLY A 950 22.50 11.81 24.33
CA GLY A 950 22.39 12.49 23.03
C GLY A 950 23.37 11.98 21.98
N PHE A 951 23.80 12.86 21.07
CA PHE A 951 24.67 12.52 19.93
C PHE A 951 25.77 13.56 19.70
N ASP A 952 26.92 13.14 19.17
CA ASP A 952 27.96 14.04 18.64
C ASP A 952 27.83 14.27 17.13
N ALA A 953 28.67 15.16 16.59
CA ALA A 953 28.65 15.53 15.17
C ALA A 953 29.16 14.41 14.23
N ASP A 954 29.81 13.38 14.78
CA ASP A 954 30.23 12.16 14.07
C ASP A 954 29.12 11.08 14.13
N GLY A 955 27.99 11.35 14.79
CA GLY A 955 26.89 10.40 14.95
C GLY A 955 27.10 9.33 16.02
N ARG A 956 28.11 9.49 16.91
CA ARG A 956 28.26 8.61 18.08
C ARG A 956 27.23 8.96 19.14
N VAL A 957 26.85 7.96 19.93
CA VAL A 957 25.84 8.07 20.98
C VAL A 957 26.52 8.48 22.29
N LEU A 958 26.17 9.65 22.79
CA LEU A 958 26.69 10.21 24.04
C LEU A 958 25.94 9.61 25.24
N VAL A 959 26.69 9.09 26.21
CA VAL A 959 26.13 8.36 27.37
C VAL A 959 26.71 8.81 28.70
N ASN A 960 26.02 8.50 29.80
CA ASN A 960 26.59 8.41 31.15
C ASN A 960 26.56 6.92 31.57
N ASP A 961 27.71 6.28 31.67
CA ASP A 961 27.83 4.87 32.07
C ASP A 961 28.17 4.73 33.57
N PRO A 962 27.24 4.26 34.42
CA PRO A 962 27.47 4.19 35.87
C PRO A 962 28.54 3.17 36.26
N ALA A 963 28.97 2.27 35.36
CA ALA A 963 30.04 1.32 35.65
C ALA A 963 31.45 1.95 35.62
N ALA A 964 31.61 3.21 35.18
CA ALA A 964 32.86 3.96 35.31
C ALA A 964 33.12 4.45 36.75
N PRO A 965 34.37 4.75 37.16
CA PRO A 965 34.68 5.27 38.50
C PRO A 965 34.28 6.74 38.72
N ASP A 966 34.32 7.57 37.67
CA ASP A 966 34.13 9.01 37.74
C ASP A 966 33.56 9.54 36.40
N ALA A 967 33.24 10.84 36.35
CA ALA A 967 32.63 11.46 35.18
C ALA A 967 33.54 11.49 33.94
N ALA A 968 34.86 11.68 34.11
CA ALA A 968 35.79 11.72 32.98
C ALA A 968 35.95 10.33 32.33
N ALA A 969 35.85 9.26 33.13
CA ALA A 969 35.82 7.89 32.66
C ALA A 969 34.42 7.37 32.24
N GLY A 970 33.34 8.12 32.54
CA GLY A 970 31.96 7.65 32.41
C GLY A 970 31.05 8.44 31.47
N GLN A 971 31.41 9.68 31.10
CA GLN A 971 30.66 10.47 30.12
C GLN A 971 31.16 10.17 28.70
N LEU A 972 30.88 8.96 28.23
CA LEU A 972 31.45 8.35 27.03
C LEU A 972 30.67 8.68 25.74
N ALA A 973 31.25 8.29 24.61
CA ALA A 973 30.65 8.32 23.28
C ALA A 973 30.79 6.92 22.63
N TYR A 974 29.70 6.17 22.51
CA TYR A 974 29.68 4.83 21.94
C TYR A 974 29.31 4.84 20.46
N HIS A 975 29.85 3.90 19.68
CA HIS A 975 29.48 3.75 18.28
C HIS A 975 28.01 3.31 18.14
N ARG A 976 27.32 3.82 17.12
CA ARG A 976 25.90 3.57 16.85
C ARG A 976 25.61 2.08 16.59
N ASP A 977 26.48 1.40 15.85
CA ASP A 977 26.37 -0.03 15.55
C ASP A 977 26.65 -0.93 16.76
N ASP A 978 27.63 -0.55 17.62
CA ASP A 978 27.89 -1.25 18.88
C ASP A 978 26.67 -1.22 19.80
N LEU A 979 26.10 -0.02 19.98
CA LEU A 979 24.97 0.17 20.86
C LEU A 979 23.69 -0.42 20.25
N GLU A 980 23.52 -0.41 18.93
CA GLU A 980 22.46 -1.14 18.24
C GLU A 980 22.53 -2.65 18.54
N ARG A 981 23.71 -3.27 18.46
CA ARG A 981 23.90 -4.68 18.81
C ARG A 981 23.62 -4.92 20.30
N ALA A 982 24.20 -4.12 21.18
CA ALA A 982 24.13 -4.32 22.63
C ALA A 982 22.77 -3.97 23.26
N TRP A 983 22.01 -3.03 22.69
CA TRP A 983 20.71 -2.56 23.18
C TRP A 983 19.56 -3.12 22.33
N MET A 984 19.40 -2.60 21.11
CA MET A 984 18.25 -2.93 20.27
C MET A 984 18.20 -4.44 19.97
N ARG A 985 19.30 -5.03 19.48
CA ARG A 985 19.31 -6.46 19.12
C ARG A 985 19.39 -7.40 20.32
N ALA A 986 20.23 -7.12 21.32
CA ALA A 986 20.48 -8.05 22.44
C ALA A 986 19.48 -7.97 23.61
N THR A 987 18.71 -6.89 23.75
CA THR A 987 17.62 -6.79 24.76
C THR A 987 16.24 -6.52 24.15
N GLY A 988 16.15 -6.26 22.84
CA GLY A 988 14.92 -5.76 22.20
C GLY A 988 14.66 -4.29 22.49
N GLY A 989 15.71 -3.48 22.65
CA GLY A 989 15.58 -2.02 22.75
C GLY A 989 14.95 -1.49 24.04
N VAL A 990 14.96 -2.25 25.14
CA VAL A 990 14.33 -1.84 26.41
C VAL A 990 14.89 -0.52 26.93
N ALA A 991 14.01 0.41 27.30
CA ALA A 991 14.38 1.67 27.92
C ALA A 991 13.34 2.13 28.97
N TYR A 992 13.82 2.79 30.02
CA TYR A 992 12.97 3.60 30.90
C TYR A 992 12.99 5.04 30.41
N VAL A 993 11.84 5.69 30.48
CA VAL A 993 11.67 7.10 30.12
C VAL A 993 11.10 7.83 31.32
N LEU A 994 11.94 8.62 32.00
CA LEU A 994 11.51 9.46 33.14
C LEU A 994 11.09 10.84 32.64
N LEU A 995 9.81 11.11 32.84
CA LEU A 995 9.08 12.25 32.31
C LEU A 995 9.27 13.48 33.21
N GLU A 996 8.63 14.58 32.85
CA GLU A 996 8.64 15.79 33.68
C GLU A 996 7.69 15.63 34.88
N PRO A 997 8.13 15.99 36.10
CA PRO A 997 7.23 16.07 37.25
C PRO A 997 6.10 17.06 36.99
N PRO A 998 4.85 16.77 37.40
CA PRO A 998 3.75 17.72 37.28
C PRO A 998 4.06 18.99 38.08
N GLN A 999 3.80 20.16 37.49
CA GLN A 999 4.10 21.44 38.13
C GLN A 999 3.24 21.63 39.39
N GLN A 1000 3.87 21.95 40.52
CA GLN A 1000 3.16 22.23 41.77
C GLN A 1000 2.36 23.55 41.66
N GLY A 1001 1.09 23.47 41.28
CA GLY A 1001 0.17 24.62 41.27
C GLY A 1001 -0.87 24.68 40.15
N ALA A 1002 -0.86 23.76 39.18
CA ALA A 1002 -1.97 23.61 38.24
C ALA A 1002 -3.13 22.81 38.89
N PRO A 1003 -4.40 23.26 38.78
CA PRO A 1003 -5.57 22.62 39.39
C PRO A 1003 -6.20 21.51 38.53
#